data_AF-A0A9P1D9B5-F1
#
_entry.id   AF-A0A9P1D9B5-F1
#
_cell.length_a   1.000
_cell.length_b   1.000
_cell.length_c   1.000
_cell.angle_alpha   90.00
_cell.angle_beta   90.00
_cell.angle_gamma   90.00
#
_symmetry.space_group_name_H-M   'P 1'
#
loop_
_entity.id
_entity.type
_entity.pdbx_description
1 polymer ?
#
loop_
_entity_poly.entity_id
_entity_poly.type
_entity_poly.pdbx_seq_one_letter_code
_entity_poly.pdbx_strand_id
1 'polypeptide(L)'
;MLIRDAWLMCTHEMQKLGELEQVKQQSDEAGLKTFSGLAFACGTPQSQPDDAAFGAFAAGVFGVPPTLGQLSQLRRLHFEACTIVFATLKSNVAGDLTDGIRKLPPAEKQARAKDQQTRLTGIALSGEMEPSYALVDKCASMRETGSLLWIHPSQCTKREQEVQQTLKEKSQVLKIENMTLKMAADTETFEADHGTELKLMWCFQRRGLAFDQAALISWDKHESWVSAMFQAYSAEPPPSFAKVTMPQLLRADKELFTILAREVESIQPDGVGNRPLDDQITRLKTDPRVTMHLLPLPTKAHSVEASNAGKPERWTHLSVVPPTRRKLTRPPRNLFAEDWSARDSFVLENTSIRKWLKRASELASKEKDLHDSLDPEVARVLKGKRLLALEEILNDIGFPDRHLVKDICAVFRIIGWLRDSILFPHRSKPPQYSVDALLRFLKGLSRSIFESVNFEEAIDASVGVWEGTIKEIEKGWLVEDENPDLDMLVVVRRFGLMQKSKVRVIDDFKQCGVNGSTGLQEKYVLYSMDAIAATLVRALSVGLPEGGTLGGTIIALVAAYQQYAIHPTDRERVRICVKDVEQGVAKVYKISALPFGASGSAAGFLRISAAFACIGQVCLGFWWSSLFGDFPTWTTTSMAAQCKTQVHLLLYLLGIDFARDGDKAGAFEETFKALGLLIDLTNFSAGKIRIGHTDSRKQELLDRIASHLDQNCLKPKDAEKLGGRLQWYGTFLFGRFANYSMSVISRGATSCFLDGSLDPQLHLALQFPKEHVSVSKPVELTKSAGKTYYIFTDGAVESTADGLQIVASVGGILYNINGEAKAFFSERVPQLILDLFLQRAGHPIFEVELLAARVAAHVWAPAIAKSYVVFYVDNEAARFGLEECLRIQTLLTNPVVRNPATVGRWFRFG
;
A
#
# COMPACT_ATOMS: atom_id res chain seq x y z
N MET A 1 -12.81 -32.84 -26.04
CA MET A 1 -14.04 -32.01 -26.09
C MET A 1 -13.80 -30.60 -26.64
N LEU A 2 -12.70 -29.91 -26.31
CA LEU A 2 -12.25 -28.64 -26.94
C LEU A 2 -12.26 -28.67 -28.49
N ILE A 3 -12.02 -29.85 -29.06
CA ILE A 3 -12.00 -30.10 -30.51
C ILE A 3 -13.43 -30.20 -31.11
N ARG A 4 -14.42 -30.62 -30.32
CA ARG A 4 -15.86 -30.64 -30.69
C ARG A 4 -16.45 -29.23 -30.60
N ASP A 5 -15.96 -28.40 -29.68
CA ASP A 5 -16.40 -27.01 -29.48
C ASP A 5 -15.81 -26.05 -30.54
N ALA A 6 -14.61 -26.34 -31.07
CA ALA A 6 -14.06 -25.63 -32.24
C ALA A 6 -14.91 -25.81 -33.51
N TRP A 7 -15.65 -26.93 -33.64
CA TRP A 7 -16.56 -27.20 -34.76
C TRP A 7 -17.70 -26.18 -34.85
N LEU A 8 -18.16 -25.66 -33.70
CA LEU A 8 -19.15 -24.59 -33.60
C LEU A 8 -18.60 -23.23 -34.08
N MET A 9 -17.31 -22.97 -33.88
CA MET A 9 -16.65 -21.74 -34.34
C MET A 9 -16.62 -21.67 -35.88
N CYS A 10 -16.34 -22.81 -36.51
CA CYS A 10 -16.35 -22.94 -37.96
C CYS A 10 -17.78 -22.86 -38.51
N THR A 11 -18.82 -23.35 -37.83
CA THR A 11 -20.21 -23.19 -38.34
C THR A 11 -20.62 -21.73 -38.58
N HIS A 12 -20.09 -20.77 -37.82
CA HIS A 12 -20.40 -19.34 -38.02
C HIS A 12 -19.55 -18.69 -39.13
N GLU A 13 -18.32 -19.16 -39.38
CA GLU A 13 -17.52 -18.72 -40.52
C GLU A 13 -17.91 -19.43 -41.82
N MET A 14 -18.27 -20.71 -41.75
CA MET A 14 -18.78 -21.54 -42.85
C MET A 14 -20.17 -21.11 -43.30
N GLN A 15 -21.04 -20.62 -42.40
CA GLN A 15 -22.32 -20.02 -42.79
C GLN A 15 -22.18 -18.76 -43.64
N LYS A 16 -21.03 -18.07 -43.61
CA LYS A 16 -20.76 -16.93 -44.50
C LYS A 16 -20.41 -17.35 -45.93
N LEU A 17 -20.13 -18.63 -46.18
CA LEU A 17 -19.73 -19.20 -47.47
C LEU A 17 -20.53 -20.49 -47.72
N GLY A 18 -21.74 -20.34 -48.29
CA GLY A 18 -22.77 -21.39 -48.41
C GLY A 18 -22.43 -22.68 -49.19
N GLU A 19 -21.17 -22.94 -49.55
CA GLU A 19 -20.74 -24.11 -50.31
C GLU A 19 -20.04 -25.21 -49.47
N LEU A 20 -19.86 -24.99 -48.15
CA LEU A 20 -19.14 -25.92 -47.24
C LEU A 20 -20.03 -26.90 -46.44
N GLU A 21 -21.37 -26.81 -46.54
CA GLU A 21 -22.28 -27.72 -45.83
C GLU A 21 -22.24 -29.17 -46.36
N GLN A 22 -22.03 -29.36 -47.67
CA GLN A 22 -21.95 -30.70 -48.27
C GLN A 22 -20.69 -31.46 -47.81
N VAL A 23 -19.55 -30.77 -47.73
CA VAL A 23 -18.27 -31.34 -47.26
C VAL A 23 -18.35 -31.74 -45.78
N LYS A 24 -19.13 -30.99 -44.98
CA LYS A 24 -19.38 -31.29 -43.57
C LYS A 24 -20.18 -32.58 -43.39
N GLN A 25 -21.26 -32.74 -44.14
CA GLN A 25 -22.12 -33.93 -44.06
C GLN A 25 -21.35 -35.21 -44.45
N GLN A 26 -20.51 -35.12 -45.49
CA GLN A 26 -19.66 -36.22 -45.98
C GLN A 26 -18.51 -36.55 -45.01
N SER A 27 -17.94 -35.54 -44.33
CA SER A 27 -16.91 -35.77 -43.29
C SER A 27 -17.49 -36.39 -42.01
N ASP A 28 -18.74 -36.05 -41.66
CA ASP A 28 -19.46 -36.65 -40.53
C ASP A 28 -19.82 -38.13 -40.80
N GLU A 29 -20.17 -38.47 -42.04
CA GLU A 29 -20.41 -39.85 -42.51
C GLU A 29 -19.13 -40.72 -42.49
N ALA A 30 -17.97 -40.12 -42.77
CA ALA A 30 -16.66 -40.77 -42.66
C ALA A 30 -16.13 -40.93 -41.21
N GLY A 31 -16.92 -40.52 -40.20
CA GLY A 31 -16.57 -40.67 -38.78
C GLY A 31 -15.62 -39.61 -38.21
N LEU A 32 -15.26 -38.58 -38.99
CA LEU A 32 -14.32 -37.53 -38.60
C LEU A 32 -15.02 -36.38 -37.86
N LYS A 33 -15.54 -36.66 -36.66
CA LYS A 33 -16.35 -35.70 -35.87
C LYS A 33 -15.53 -34.65 -35.10
N THR A 34 -14.21 -34.57 -35.33
CA THR A 34 -13.29 -33.77 -34.53
C THR A 34 -12.14 -33.18 -35.37
N PHE A 35 -11.79 -31.89 -35.17
CA PHE A 35 -10.64 -31.24 -35.84
C PHE A 35 -9.30 -31.94 -35.64
N SER A 36 -9.08 -32.57 -34.48
CA SER A 36 -7.91 -33.42 -34.24
C SER A 36 -7.98 -34.67 -35.11
N GLY A 37 -9.13 -35.32 -35.22
CA GLY A 37 -9.30 -36.44 -36.15
C GLY A 37 -8.97 -36.05 -37.58
N LEU A 38 -9.43 -34.88 -38.03
CA LEU A 38 -9.17 -34.37 -39.38
C LEU A 38 -7.71 -33.94 -39.60
N ALA A 39 -7.06 -33.31 -38.61
CA ALA A 39 -5.66 -32.89 -38.68
C ALA A 39 -4.64 -34.05 -38.61
N PHE A 40 -5.03 -35.19 -38.02
CA PHE A 40 -4.22 -36.40 -37.95
C PHE A 40 -4.65 -37.48 -38.98
N ALA A 41 -5.68 -37.20 -39.78
CA ALA A 41 -6.16 -38.14 -40.79
C ALA A 41 -5.21 -38.27 -41.99
N CYS A 42 -4.49 -37.19 -42.33
CA CYS A 42 -3.50 -37.18 -43.40
C CYS A 42 -2.22 -36.47 -42.96
N GLY A 43 -1.26 -37.23 -42.43
CA GLY A 43 0.03 -36.73 -41.96
C GLY A 43 0.02 -36.27 -40.50
N THR A 44 1.05 -35.52 -40.11
CA THR A 44 1.16 -34.91 -38.78
C THR A 44 1.08 -33.39 -38.90
N PRO A 45 0.60 -32.65 -37.87
CA PRO A 45 0.49 -31.18 -37.92
C PRO A 45 1.80 -30.43 -38.22
N GLN A 46 2.96 -31.12 -38.15
CA GLN A 46 4.29 -30.57 -38.36
C GLN A 46 4.84 -30.82 -39.78
N SER A 47 4.29 -31.78 -40.53
CA SER A 47 4.75 -32.16 -41.86
C SER A 47 3.60 -32.11 -42.86
N GLN A 48 3.72 -31.32 -43.94
CA GLN A 48 2.70 -31.30 -44.98
C GLN A 48 2.57 -32.71 -45.62
N PRO A 49 1.34 -33.24 -45.77
CA PRO A 49 1.15 -34.53 -46.42
C PRO A 49 1.48 -34.46 -47.91
N ASP A 50 1.99 -35.56 -48.44
CA ASP A 50 2.29 -35.70 -49.86
C ASP A 50 0.99 -35.68 -50.70
N ASP A 51 1.05 -35.13 -51.93
CA ASP A 51 -0.13 -34.89 -52.77
C ASP A 51 -0.90 -36.18 -53.10
N ALA A 52 -0.17 -37.30 -53.22
CA ALA A 52 -0.75 -38.63 -53.45
C ALA A 52 -1.49 -39.17 -52.21
N ALA A 53 -0.96 -38.93 -51.00
CA ALA A 53 -1.57 -39.35 -49.75
C ALA A 53 -2.83 -38.53 -49.43
N PHE A 54 -2.82 -37.23 -49.75
CA PHE A 54 -3.99 -36.37 -49.63
C PHE A 54 -5.09 -36.73 -50.65
N GLY A 55 -4.70 -37.12 -51.86
CA GLY A 55 -5.63 -37.61 -52.88
C GLY A 55 -6.34 -38.91 -52.46
N ALA A 56 -5.63 -39.86 -51.86
CA ALA A 56 -6.20 -41.10 -51.32
C ALA A 56 -7.14 -40.84 -50.13
N PHE A 57 -6.79 -39.90 -49.25
CA PHE A 57 -7.65 -39.47 -48.15
C PHE A 57 -8.93 -38.79 -48.66
N ALA A 58 -8.82 -37.88 -49.63
CA ALA A 58 -9.96 -37.24 -50.25
C ALA A 58 -10.89 -38.25 -50.95
N ALA A 59 -10.32 -39.25 -51.63
CA ALA A 59 -11.11 -40.34 -52.22
C ALA A 59 -11.85 -41.19 -51.15
N GLY A 60 -11.26 -41.35 -49.96
CA GLY A 60 -11.90 -42.04 -48.82
C GLY A 60 -13.03 -41.23 -48.15
N VAL A 61 -12.95 -39.91 -48.14
CA VAL A 61 -13.99 -39.02 -47.58
C VAL A 61 -15.16 -38.83 -48.55
N PHE A 62 -14.89 -38.75 -49.86
CA PHE A 62 -15.91 -38.49 -50.87
C PHE A 62 -16.46 -39.75 -51.57
N GLY A 63 -15.78 -40.91 -51.44
CA GLY A 63 -16.19 -42.20 -52.03
C GLY A 63 -16.13 -42.29 -53.57
N VAL A 64 -15.83 -41.18 -54.26
CA VAL A 64 -15.77 -40.99 -55.72
C VAL A 64 -14.50 -40.15 -56.02
N PRO A 65 -13.83 -40.29 -57.18
CA PRO A 65 -12.71 -39.41 -57.54
C PRO A 65 -13.12 -37.92 -57.41
N PRO A 66 -12.50 -37.15 -56.50
CA PRO A 66 -12.95 -35.80 -56.16
C PRO A 66 -12.67 -34.80 -57.30
N THR A 67 -13.58 -33.84 -57.49
CA THR A 67 -13.33 -32.73 -58.41
C THR A 67 -12.29 -31.75 -57.84
N LEU A 68 -11.55 -31.05 -58.71
CA LEU A 68 -10.47 -30.13 -58.31
C LEU A 68 -10.95 -29.06 -57.29
N GLY A 69 -12.19 -28.60 -57.40
CA GLY A 69 -12.80 -27.66 -56.46
C GLY A 69 -13.02 -28.25 -55.06
N GLN A 70 -13.55 -29.47 -54.96
CA GLN A 70 -13.77 -30.18 -53.70
C GLN A 70 -12.44 -30.50 -53.00
N LEU A 71 -11.42 -30.88 -53.78
CA LEU A 71 -10.08 -31.16 -53.28
C LEU A 71 -9.41 -29.89 -52.73
N SER A 72 -9.59 -28.73 -53.38
CA SER A 72 -9.10 -27.44 -52.90
C SER A 72 -9.77 -27.03 -51.58
N GLN A 73 -11.09 -27.20 -51.46
CA GLN A 73 -11.85 -26.91 -50.24
C GLN A 73 -11.44 -27.82 -49.08
N LEU A 74 -11.27 -29.13 -49.33
CA LEU A 74 -10.81 -30.06 -48.31
C LEU A 74 -9.36 -29.77 -47.86
N ARG A 75 -8.47 -29.37 -48.78
CA ARG A 75 -7.10 -28.95 -48.43
C ARG A 75 -7.09 -27.73 -47.53
N ARG A 76 -7.93 -26.74 -47.83
CA ARG A 76 -8.07 -25.56 -46.99
C ARG A 76 -8.59 -25.92 -45.60
N LEU A 77 -9.62 -26.76 -45.52
CA LEU A 77 -10.17 -27.24 -44.25
C LEU A 77 -9.13 -28.03 -43.43
N HIS A 78 -8.36 -28.90 -44.08
CA HIS A 78 -7.27 -29.65 -43.45
C HIS A 78 -6.15 -28.74 -42.95
N PHE A 79 -5.77 -27.73 -43.74
CA PHE A 79 -4.76 -26.75 -43.34
C PHE A 79 -5.21 -25.90 -42.14
N GLU A 80 -6.44 -25.41 -42.14
CA GLU A 80 -7.03 -24.69 -41.01
C GLU A 80 -7.10 -25.59 -39.75
N ALA A 81 -7.49 -26.86 -39.91
CA ALA A 81 -7.49 -27.86 -38.83
C ALA A 81 -6.10 -28.08 -38.22
N CYS A 82 -5.09 -28.33 -39.06
CA CYS A 82 -3.69 -28.49 -38.62
C CYS A 82 -3.17 -27.24 -37.91
N THR A 83 -3.50 -26.05 -38.43
CA THR A 83 -3.08 -24.77 -37.84
C THR A 83 -3.68 -24.55 -36.45
N ILE A 84 -4.97 -24.84 -36.28
CA ILE A 84 -5.67 -24.70 -34.99
C ILE A 84 -5.13 -25.72 -33.97
N VAL A 85 -4.93 -26.98 -34.38
CA VAL A 85 -4.38 -28.03 -33.52
C VAL A 85 -2.95 -27.69 -33.12
N PHE A 86 -2.12 -27.21 -34.05
CA PHE A 86 -0.76 -26.78 -33.76
C PHE A 86 -0.73 -25.56 -32.83
N ALA A 87 -1.56 -24.56 -33.05
CA ALA A 87 -1.67 -23.40 -32.15
C ALA A 87 -2.13 -23.79 -30.75
N THR A 88 -3.08 -24.74 -30.65
CA THR A 88 -3.57 -25.26 -29.37
C THR A 88 -2.51 -26.08 -28.66
N LEU A 89 -1.81 -26.98 -29.36
CA LEU A 89 -0.69 -27.75 -28.81
C LEU A 89 0.45 -26.83 -28.36
N LYS A 90 0.79 -25.82 -29.18
CA LYS A 90 1.79 -24.81 -28.82
C LYS A 90 1.36 -23.99 -27.62
N SER A 91 0.08 -23.60 -27.51
CA SER A 91 -0.44 -22.90 -26.32
C SER A 91 -0.43 -23.78 -25.07
N ASN A 92 -0.66 -25.09 -25.20
CA ASN A 92 -0.62 -26.02 -24.08
C ASN A 92 0.82 -26.32 -23.63
N VAL A 93 1.77 -26.39 -24.58
CA VAL A 93 3.20 -26.65 -24.31
C VAL A 93 3.94 -25.38 -23.87
N ALA A 94 3.61 -24.23 -24.45
CA ALA A 94 4.21 -22.93 -24.15
C ALA A 94 3.43 -22.15 -23.08
N GLY A 95 2.62 -22.83 -22.26
CA GLY A 95 1.92 -22.21 -21.15
C GLY A 95 2.88 -21.59 -20.15
N ASP A 96 3.30 -20.35 -20.41
CA ASP A 96 3.78 -19.40 -19.40
C ASP A 96 2.68 -19.31 -18.34
N LEU A 97 2.92 -19.93 -17.18
CA LEU A 97 2.04 -19.95 -16.00
C LEU A 97 1.95 -18.57 -15.32
N THR A 98 2.00 -17.47 -16.06
CA THR A 98 2.17 -16.13 -15.51
C THR A 98 0.85 -15.41 -15.23
N ASP A 99 -0.31 -15.94 -15.62
CA ASP A 99 -1.61 -15.32 -15.29
C ASP A 99 -2.77 -16.28 -14.94
N GLY A 100 -2.56 -17.59 -14.86
CA GLY A 100 -3.51 -18.57 -14.28
C GLY A 100 -4.93 -18.66 -14.90
N ILE A 101 -5.31 -17.81 -15.86
CA ILE A 101 -6.64 -17.72 -16.45
C ILE A 101 -6.51 -17.79 -17.97
N ARG A 102 -6.88 -18.92 -18.55
CA ARG A 102 -7.01 -19.06 -20.00
C ARG A 102 -8.24 -18.28 -20.47
N LYS A 103 -8.07 -17.40 -21.45
CA LYS A 103 -9.15 -16.55 -21.99
C LYS A 103 -9.83 -17.25 -23.16
N LEU A 104 -11.16 -17.33 -23.13
CA LEU A 104 -11.93 -17.80 -24.27
C LEU A 104 -11.95 -16.72 -25.37
N PRO A 105 -11.88 -17.09 -26.66
CA PRO A 105 -12.04 -16.15 -27.75
C PRO A 105 -13.38 -15.39 -27.66
N PRO A 106 -13.41 -14.07 -27.97
CA PRO A 106 -14.65 -13.28 -27.90
C PRO A 106 -15.79 -13.82 -28.76
N ALA A 107 -15.48 -14.39 -29.94
CA ALA A 107 -16.46 -14.99 -30.83
C ALA A 107 -17.15 -16.22 -30.20
N GLU A 108 -16.41 -17.02 -29.44
CA GLU A 108 -16.95 -18.18 -28.74
C GLU A 108 -17.88 -17.74 -27.59
N LYS A 109 -17.50 -16.71 -26.84
CA LYS A 109 -18.35 -16.14 -25.77
C LYS A 109 -19.68 -15.63 -26.34
N GLN A 110 -19.64 -14.94 -27.48
CA GLN A 110 -20.84 -14.46 -28.16
C GLN A 110 -21.73 -15.60 -28.66
N ALA A 111 -21.13 -16.66 -29.23
CA ALA A 111 -21.89 -17.84 -29.66
C ALA A 111 -22.58 -18.52 -28.48
N ARG A 112 -21.88 -18.70 -27.35
CA ARG A 112 -22.45 -19.27 -26.11
C ARG A 112 -23.55 -18.40 -25.50
N ALA A 113 -23.40 -17.08 -25.53
CA ALA A 113 -24.44 -16.15 -25.07
C ALA A 113 -25.69 -16.22 -25.96
N LYS A 114 -25.52 -16.35 -27.29
CA LYS A 114 -26.62 -16.48 -28.25
C LYS A 114 -27.36 -17.82 -28.08
N ASP A 115 -26.64 -18.92 -27.87
CA ASP A 115 -27.23 -20.23 -27.55
C ASP A 115 -27.98 -20.24 -26.20
N GLN A 116 -27.44 -19.54 -25.20
CA GLN A 116 -28.13 -19.33 -23.94
C GLN A 116 -29.41 -18.50 -24.12
N GLN A 117 -29.39 -17.49 -25.01
CA GLN A 117 -30.54 -16.64 -25.31
C GLN A 117 -31.67 -17.39 -26.03
N THR A 118 -31.34 -18.35 -26.90
CA THR A 118 -32.35 -19.20 -27.56
C THR A 118 -32.95 -20.23 -26.60
N ARG A 119 -32.17 -20.73 -25.64
CA ARG A 119 -32.63 -21.71 -24.65
C ARG A 119 -33.44 -21.12 -23.50
N LEU A 120 -33.05 -19.94 -22.99
CA LEU A 120 -33.72 -19.28 -21.86
C LEU A 120 -34.76 -18.25 -22.36
N THR A 121 -35.90 -18.74 -22.84
CA THR A 121 -37.03 -17.88 -23.26
C THR A 121 -37.71 -17.26 -22.04
N GLY A 122 -37.37 -16.01 -21.71
CA GLY A 122 -37.99 -15.28 -20.58
C GLY A 122 -37.07 -14.33 -19.83
N ILE A 123 -35.76 -14.38 -20.07
CA ILE A 123 -34.76 -13.49 -19.45
C ILE A 123 -34.14 -12.62 -20.54
N ALA A 124 -34.21 -11.30 -20.38
CA ALA A 124 -33.48 -10.37 -21.23
C ALA A 124 -32.01 -10.32 -20.80
N LEU A 125 -31.12 -10.94 -21.56
CA LEU A 125 -29.67 -10.91 -21.36
C LEU A 125 -29.07 -9.55 -21.82
N SER A 126 -29.59 -8.45 -21.25
CA SER A 126 -29.18 -7.09 -21.61
C SER A 126 -28.98 -6.22 -20.36
N GLY A 127 -27.97 -5.36 -20.36
CA GLY A 127 -27.73 -4.38 -19.29
C GLY A 127 -27.22 -5.02 -17.99
N GLU A 128 -27.99 -4.90 -16.90
CA GLU A 128 -27.58 -5.38 -15.57
C GLU A 128 -27.48 -6.90 -15.46
N MET A 129 -28.06 -7.67 -16.40
CA MET A 129 -28.01 -9.14 -16.40
C MET A 129 -26.92 -9.70 -17.33
N GLU A 130 -26.19 -8.86 -18.06
CA GLU A 130 -25.15 -9.31 -18.98
C GLU A 130 -23.81 -9.52 -18.23
N PRO A 131 -23.31 -10.76 -18.13
CA PRO A 131 -22.05 -11.04 -17.43
C PRO A 131 -20.85 -10.49 -18.23
N SER A 132 -19.83 -10.00 -17.53
CA SER A 132 -18.58 -9.58 -18.16
C SER A 132 -17.82 -10.76 -18.78
N TYR A 133 -17.02 -10.48 -19.81
CA TYR A 133 -16.19 -11.49 -20.45
C TYR A 133 -15.11 -12.02 -19.50
N ALA A 134 -14.67 -11.21 -18.53
CA ALA A 134 -13.73 -11.61 -17.49
C ALA A 134 -14.35 -12.63 -16.51
N LEU A 135 -15.65 -12.50 -16.18
CA LEU A 135 -16.36 -13.46 -15.34
C LEU A 135 -16.53 -14.80 -16.06
N VAL A 136 -16.84 -14.77 -17.35
CA VAL A 136 -16.95 -15.96 -18.19
C VAL A 136 -15.60 -16.68 -18.32
N ASP A 137 -14.49 -15.94 -18.49
CA ASP A 137 -13.14 -16.52 -18.51
C ASP A 137 -12.77 -17.23 -17.21
N LYS A 138 -13.13 -16.64 -16.06
CA LYS A 138 -12.90 -17.28 -14.76
C LYS A 138 -13.65 -18.62 -14.65
N CYS A 139 -14.91 -18.65 -15.07
CA CYS A 139 -15.70 -19.88 -15.05
C CYS A 139 -15.15 -20.93 -16.03
N ALA A 140 -14.73 -20.51 -17.22
CA ALA A 140 -14.11 -21.40 -18.21
C ALA A 140 -12.78 -21.99 -17.69
N SER A 141 -11.96 -21.17 -17.05
CA SER A 141 -10.72 -21.63 -16.40
C SER A 141 -10.97 -22.63 -15.27
N MET A 142 -12.04 -22.46 -14.49
CA MET A 142 -12.44 -23.45 -13.47
C MET A 142 -12.79 -24.81 -14.08
N ARG A 143 -13.46 -24.80 -15.24
CA ARG A 143 -13.77 -26.04 -15.97
C ARG A 143 -12.52 -26.75 -16.47
N GLU A 144 -11.54 -26.00 -16.98
CA GLU A 144 -10.30 -26.59 -17.52
C GLU A 144 -9.37 -27.10 -16.42
N THR A 145 -9.23 -26.35 -15.33
CA THR A 145 -8.39 -26.72 -14.18
C THR A 145 -9.01 -27.84 -13.34
N GLY A 146 -10.32 -28.04 -13.44
CA GLY A 146 -11.06 -29.03 -12.64
C GLY A 146 -11.14 -28.65 -11.16
N SER A 147 -10.85 -27.40 -10.80
CA SER A 147 -10.90 -26.89 -9.42
C SER A 147 -12.00 -25.85 -9.25
N LEU A 148 -12.94 -26.13 -8.32
CA LEU A 148 -14.04 -25.22 -8.03
C LEU A 148 -13.57 -24.12 -7.07
N LEU A 149 -13.57 -22.87 -7.54
CA LEU A 149 -13.26 -21.71 -6.71
C LEU A 149 -14.53 -20.89 -6.46
N TRP A 150 -14.74 -20.49 -5.21
CA TRP A 150 -15.86 -19.60 -4.87
C TRP A 150 -15.61 -18.19 -5.43
N ILE A 151 -16.50 -17.72 -6.31
CA ILE A 151 -16.46 -16.38 -6.90
C ILE A 151 -17.20 -15.41 -5.97
N HIS A 152 -16.47 -14.46 -5.39
CA HIS A 152 -17.02 -13.39 -4.56
C HIS A 152 -17.96 -12.48 -5.38
N PRO A 153 -19.08 -11.96 -4.82
CA PRO A 153 -19.97 -11.05 -5.56
C PRO A 153 -19.30 -9.82 -6.14
N SER A 154 -18.30 -9.24 -5.47
CA SER A 154 -17.47 -8.16 -6.04
C SER A 154 -16.81 -8.55 -7.36
N GLN A 155 -16.57 -9.82 -7.66
CA GLN A 155 -15.95 -10.21 -8.92
C GLN A 155 -16.99 -10.44 -10.06
N CYS A 156 -18.28 -10.32 -9.76
CA CYS A 156 -19.39 -10.56 -10.69
C CYS A 156 -19.76 -9.29 -11.48
N THR A 157 -18.82 -8.80 -12.29
CA THR A 157 -18.97 -7.53 -13.02
C THR A 157 -19.89 -7.64 -14.24
N LYS A 158 -20.50 -6.50 -14.62
CA LYS A 158 -21.35 -6.39 -15.81
C LYS A 158 -20.55 -6.03 -17.05
N ARG A 159 -21.06 -6.38 -18.24
CA ARG A 159 -20.41 -6.09 -19.53
C ARG A 159 -20.17 -4.60 -19.75
N GLU A 160 -21.16 -3.76 -19.46
CA GLU A 160 -21.06 -2.31 -19.64
C GLU A 160 -19.91 -1.68 -18.83
N GLN A 161 -19.69 -2.16 -17.59
CA GLN A 161 -18.62 -1.70 -16.70
C GLN A 161 -17.23 -2.09 -17.25
N GLU A 162 -17.12 -3.25 -17.89
CA GLU A 162 -15.91 -3.69 -18.60
C GLU A 162 -15.62 -2.82 -19.84
N VAL A 163 -16.65 -2.48 -20.62
CA VAL A 163 -16.51 -1.68 -21.85
C VAL A 163 -16.12 -0.23 -21.54
N GLN A 164 -16.77 0.41 -20.55
CA GLN A 164 -16.49 1.80 -20.16
C GLN A 164 -15.07 2.01 -19.62
N GLN A 165 -14.46 1.01 -18.98
CA GLN A 165 -13.09 1.11 -18.46
C GLN A 165 -12.03 0.62 -19.46
N THR A 166 -12.39 -0.17 -20.49
CA THR A 166 -11.45 -0.49 -21.59
C THR A 166 -11.08 0.77 -22.40
N LEU A 167 -11.91 1.81 -22.33
CA LEU A 167 -11.62 3.15 -22.87
C LEU A 167 -10.59 3.94 -22.05
N LYS A 168 -10.26 3.53 -20.81
CA LYS A 168 -9.17 4.11 -20.03
C LYS A 168 -7.87 3.37 -20.35
N GLU A 169 -6.83 4.11 -20.73
CA GLU A 169 -5.51 3.55 -21.02
C GLU A 169 -4.94 2.82 -19.79
N LYS A 170 -4.62 1.54 -19.95
CA LYS A 170 -4.05 0.71 -18.89
C LYS A 170 -2.60 1.13 -18.62
N SER A 171 -2.28 1.49 -17.38
CA SER A 171 -0.89 1.68 -16.96
C SER A 171 -0.12 0.36 -17.07
N GLN A 172 0.96 0.36 -17.84
CA GLN A 172 1.86 -0.79 -17.95
C GLN A 172 2.83 -0.78 -16.76
N VAL A 173 2.96 -1.92 -16.08
CA VAL A 173 3.90 -2.10 -14.98
C VAL A 173 4.94 -3.14 -15.39
N LEU A 174 6.22 -2.81 -15.18
CA LEU A 174 7.32 -3.75 -15.41
C LEU A 174 7.35 -4.77 -14.28
N LYS A 175 7.02 -6.03 -14.58
CA LYS A 175 7.23 -7.16 -13.66
C LYS A 175 8.49 -7.90 -14.11
N ILE A 176 9.39 -8.14 -13.16
CA ILE A 176 10.59 -8.96 -13.39
C ILE A 176 10.25 -10.37 -12.93
N GLU A 177 10.09 -11.28 -13.89
CA GLU A 177 9.98 -12.72 -13.65
C GLU A 177 11.08 -13.43 -14.44
N ASN A 178 11.73 -14.43 -13.82
CA ASN A 178 12.81 -15.23 -14.43
C ASN A 178 13.91 -14.42 -15.14
N MET A 179 14.45 -13.40 -14.48
CA MET A 179 15.58 -12.57 -14.96
C MET A 179 15.35 -11.87 -16.31
N THR A 180 14.11 -11.82 -16.81
CA THR A 180 13.74 -11.07 -18.02
C THR A 180 12.65 -10.05 -17.69
N LEU A 181 12.84 -8.81 -18.17
CA LEU A 181 11.86 -7.74 -18.02
C LEU A 181 10.68 -8.02 -18.95
N LYS A 182 9.53 -8.43 -18.40
CA LYS A 182 8.29 -8.53 -19.17
C LYS A 182 7.35 -7.39 -18.75
N MET A 183 6.88 -6.64 -19.74
CA MET A 183 5.82 -5.66 -19.55
C MET A 183 4.51 -6.41 -19.27
N ALA A 184 3.93 -6.22 -18.07
CA ALA A 184 2.62 -6.74 -17.72
C ALA A 184 1.65 -5.58 -17.53
N ALA A 185 0.42 -5.70 -18.04
CA ALA A 185 -0.63 -4.74 -17.73
C ALA A 185 -0.98 -4.84 -16.23
N ASP A 186 -1.16 -3.71 -15.55
CA ASP A 186 -1.59 -3.72 -14.16
C ASP A 186 -2.94 -4.44 -14.05
N THR A 187 -3.05 -5.41 -13.14
CA THR A 187 -4.26 -6.21 -12.97
C THR A 187 -5.19 -5.47 -12.01
N GLU A 188 -5.83 -4.41 -12.47
CA GLU A 188 -6.91 -3.79 -11.71
C GLU A 188 -8.02 -4.84 -11.51
N THR A 189 -8.26 -5.22 -10.25
CA THR A 189 -9.33 -6.14 -9.90
C THR A 189 -10.66 -5.39 -10.00
N PHE A 190 -11.45 -5.72 -11.02
CA PHE A 190 -12.80 -5.19 -11.18
C PHE A 190 -13.67 -5.56 -9.97
N GLU A 191 -14.25 -4.56 -9.31
CA GLU A 191 -15.23 -4.76 -8.24
C GLU A 191 -16.63 -4.33 -8.69
N ALA A 192 -17.58 -5.27 -8.67
CA ALA A 192 -19.01 -5.04 -8.79
C ALA A 192 -19.55 -4.48 -7.48
N ASP A 193 -20.37 -3.45 -7.58
CA ASP A 193 -21.09 -2.89 -6.44
C ASP A 193 -22.13 -3.88 -5.93
N HIS A 194 -22.04 -4.26 -4.66
CA HIS A 194 -22.92 -5.19 -3.97
C HIS A 194 -23.51 -4.57 -2.68
N GLY A 195 -23.49 -3.24 -2.57
CA GLY A 195 -23.90 -2.52 -1.36
C GLY A 195 -25.41 -2.52 -1.08
N THR A 196 -26.24 -2.87 -2.07
CA THR A 196 -27.70 -2.98 -1.91
C THR A 196 -28.19 -4.39 -2.22
N GLU A 197 -29.31 -4.80 -1.62
CA GLU A 197 -29.91 -6.14 -1.78
C GLU A 197 -30.16 -6.49 -3.25
N LEU A 198 -30.70 -5.54 -4.02
CA LEU A 198 -30.96 -5.70 -5.45
C LEU A 198 -29.66 -5.91 -6.25
N LYS A 199 -28.62 -5.13 -5.95
CA LYS A 199 -27.32 -5.25 -6.62
C LYS A 199 -26.62 -6.57 -6.29
N LEU A 200 -26.73 -7.04 -5.05
CA LEU A 200 -26.22 -8.35 -4.65
C LEU A 200 -26.94 -9.49 -5.40
N MET A 201 -28.27 -9.39 -5.56
CA MET A 201 -29.05 -10.35 -6.34
C MET A 201 -28.60 -10.41 -7.80
N TRP A 202 -28.42 -9.24 -8.46
CA TRP A 202 -27.89 -9.18 -9.83
C TRP A 202 -26.49 -9.78 -9.95
N CYS A 203 -25.60 -9.57 -8.97
CA CYS A 203 -24.28 -10.19 -8.97
C CYS A 203 -24.36 -11.72 -8.96
N PHE A 204 -25.24 -12.29 -8.13
CA PHE A 204 -25.43 -13.74 -8.10
C PHE A 204 -26.07 -14.27 -9.39
N GLN A 205 -27.03 -13.55 -9.97
CA GLN A 205 -27.63 -13.93 -11.26
C GLN A 205 -26.60 -13.91 -12.40
N ARG A 206 -25.74 -12.90 -12.48
CA ARG A 206 -24.62 -12.90 -13.45
C ARG A 206 -23.68 -14.09 -13.28
N ARG A 207 -23.40 -14.47 -12.03
CA ARG A 207 -22.59 -15.65 -11.72
C ARG A 207 -23.27 -16.93 -12.23
N GLY A 208 -24.58 -17.07 -12.04
CA GLY A 208 -25.35 -18.19 -12.58
C GLY A 208 -25.29 -18.26 -14.11
N LEU A 209 -25.46 -17.13 -14.79
CA LEU A 209 -25.37 -17.06 -16.25
C LEU A 209 -23.96 -17.42 -16.76
N ALA A 210 -22.91 -16.95 -16.09
CA ALA A 210 -21.53 -17.28 -16.43
C ALA A 210 -21.21 -18.78 -16.18
N PHE A 211 -21.74 -19.38 -15.12
CA PHE A 211 -21.59 -20.82 -14.87
C PHE A 211 -22.28 -21.67 -15.94
N ASP A 212 -23.46 -21.25 -16.41
CA ASP A 212 -24.18 -21.96 -17.46
C ASP A 212 -23.48 -21.81 -18.83
N GLN A 213 -22.92 -20.63 -19.14
CA GLN A 213 -22.07 -20.43 -20.33
C GLN A 213 -20.78 -21.25 -20.29
N ALA A 214 -20.23 -21.52 -19.10
CA ALA A 214 -19.09 -22.42 -18.93
C ALA A 214 -19.50 -23.92 -18.96
N ALA A 215 -20.79 -24.22 -18.95
CA ALA A 215 -21.38 -25.56 -18.77
C ALA A 215 -20.97 -26.24 -17.46
N LEU A 216 -20.81 -25.47 -16.38
CA LEU A 216 -20.50 -25.94 -15.04
C LEU A 216 -21.77 -26.28 -14.24
N ILE A 217 -22.69 -25.33 -14.15
CA ILE A 217 -23.94 -25.43 -13.40
C ILE A 217 -25.06 -24.92 -14.30
N SER A 218 -26.21 -25.62 -14.32
CA SER A 218 -27.39 -25.17 -15.06
C SER A 218 -28.06 -23.97 -14.39
N TRP A 219 -28.51 -23.04 -15.22
CA TRP A 219 -29.17 -21.80 -14.78
C TRP A 219 -30.28 -22.06 -13.76
N ASP A 220 -31.19 -23.00 -14.06
CA ASP A 220 -32.35 -23.30 -13.20
C ASP A 220 -31.95 -23.74 -11.79
N LYS A 221 -30.84 -24.49 -11.67
CA LYS A 221 -30.34 -25.00 -10.39
C LYS A 221 -29.66 -23.89 -9.59
N HIS A 222 -28.86 -23.07 -10.25
CA HIS A 222 -28.24 -21.90 -9.59
C HIS A 222 -29.31 -20.89 -9.16
N GLU A 223 -30.30 -20.60 -10.00
CA GLU A 223 -31.36 -19.64 -9.68
C GLU A 223 -32.26 -20.14 -8.54
N SER A 224 -32.52 -21.45 -8.47
CA SER A 224 -33.23 -22.06 -7.34
C SER A 224 -32.51 -21.85 -6.00
N TRP A 225 -31.17 -21.82 -5.99
CA TRP A 225 -30.38 -21.50 -4.80
C TRP A 225 -30.44 -20.01 -4.43
N VAL A 226 -30.23 -19.12 -5.42
CA VAL A 226 -30.32 -17.67 -5.22
C VAL A 226 -31.71 -17.27 -4.69
N SER A 227 -32.77 -17.79 -5.30
CA SER A 227 -34.15 -17.57 -4.87
C SER A 227 -34.37 -17.99 -3.41
N ALA A 228 -33.84 -19.15 -2.98
CA ALA A 228 -34.00 -19.62 -1.61
C ALA A 228 -33.26 -18.76 -0.57
N MET A 229 -32.07 -18.25 -0.89
CA MET A 229 -31.35 -17.32 -0.02
C MET A 229 -32.14 -16.01 0.20
N PHE A 230 -32.68 -15.43 -0.88
CA PHE A 230 -33.45 -14.19 -0.79
C PHE A 230 -34.87 -14.39 -0.21
N GLN A 231 -35.45 -15.59 -0.34
CA GLN A 231 -36.66 -15.97 0.40
C GLN A 231 -36.40 -16.02 1.91
N ALA A 232 -35.31 -16.65 2.36
CA ALA A 232 -34.91 -16.68 3.77
C ALA A 232 -34.59 -15.26 4.31
N TYR A 233 -34.01 -14.40 3.46
CA TYR A 233 -33.77 -13.00 3.79
C TYR A 233 -35.06 -12.18 3.95
N SER A 234 -36.07 -12.46 3.13
CA SER A 234 -37.35 -11.73 3.13
C SER A 234 -38.33 -12.23 4.19
N ALA A 235 -38.08 -13.40 4.78
CA ALA A 235 -38.94 -13.98 5.81
C ALA A 235 -38.94 -13.14 7.11
N GLU A 236 -40.11 -13.03 7.74
CA GLU A 236 -40.25 -12.36 9.04
C GLU A 236 -39.64 -13.21 10.16
N PRO A 237 -38.80 -12.63 11.04
CA PRO A 237 -38.18 -13.38 12.12
C PRO A 237 -39.19 -13.70 13.24
N PRO A 238 -39.09 -14.88 13.89
CA PRO A 238 -39.86 -15.18 15.09
C PRO A 238 -39.59 -14.17 16.23
N PRO A 239 -40.54 -13.96 17.15
CA PRO A 239 -40.34 -13.06 18.28
C PRO A 239 -39.11 -13.49 19.10
N SER A 240 -38.25 -12.53 19.45
CA SER A 240 -36.93 -12.72 20.12
C SER A 240 -35.73 -13.06 19.21
N PHE A 241 -35.91 -13.12 17.88
CA PHE A 241 -34.84 -13.35 16.91
C PHE A 241 -34.64 -12.15 15.99
N ALA A 242 -33.40 -11.92 15.54
CA ALA A 242 -33.02 -10.88 14.59
C ALA A 242 -33.18 -11.36 13.14
N LYS A 243 -33.58 -10.46 12.23
CA LYS A 243 -33.69 -10.73 10.79
C LYS A 243 -32.36 -11.19 10.20
N VAL A 244 -32.42 -12.09 9.21
CA VAL A 244 -31.25 -12.54 8.45
C VAL A 244 -30.60 -11.34 7.74
N THR A 245 -29.28 -11.23 7.83
CA THR A 245 -28.49 -10.10 7.31
C THR A 245 -27.76 -10.46 6.00
N MET A 246 -27.40 -9.47 5.18
CA MET A 246 -26.62 -9.70 3.95
C MET A 246 -25.30 -10.46 4.16
N PRO A 247 -24.51 -10.21 5.22
CA PRO A 247 -23.33 -11.02 5.51
C PRO A 247 -23.64 -12.49 5.84
N GLN A 248 -24.84 -12.81 6.34
CA GLN A 248 -25.25 -14.20 6.55
C GLN A 248 -25.49 -14.92 5.22
N LEU A 249 -26.09 -14.25 4.22
CA LEU A 249 -26.22 -14.81 2.87
C LEU A 249 -24.85 -15.12 2.25
N LEU A 250 -23.89 -14.20 2.38
CA LEU A 250 -22.52 -14.41 1.87
C LEU A 250 -21.82 -15.61 2.53
N ARG A 251 -22.04 -15.80 3.84
CA ARG A 251 -21.49 -16.96 4.56
C ARG A 251 -22.13 -18.26 4.10
N ALA A 252 -23.46 -18.29 3.96
CA ALA A 252 -24.19 -19.46 3.46
C ALA A 252 -23.74 -19.85 2.05
N ASP A 253 -23.61 -18.88 1.16
CA ASP A 253 -23.12 -19.10 -0.21
C ASP A 253 -21.68 -19.61 -0.23
N LYS A 254 -20.77 -18.98 0.55
CA LYS A 254 -19.38 -19.44 0.66
C LYS A 254 -19.29 -20.88 1.18
N GLU A 255 -20.09 -21.24 2.17
CA GLU A 255 -20.07 -22.57 2.76
C GLU A 255 -20.61 -23.62 1.77
N LEU A 256 -21.67 -23.30 1.02
CA LEU A 256 -22.20 -24.15 -0.05
C LEU A 256 -21.11 -24.48 -1.09
N PHE A 257 -20.41 -23.47 -1.61
CA PHE A 257 -19.33 -23.69 -2.59
C PHE A 257 -18.09 -24.37 -1.97
N THR A 258 -17.82 -24.18 -0.68
CA THR A 258 -16.73 -24.88 0.03
C THR A 258 -17.03 -26.37 0.19
N ILE A 259 -18.29 -26.72 0.47
CA ILE A 259 -18.73 -28.11 0.55
C ILE A 259 -18.75 -28.74 -0.85
N LEU A 260 -19.26 -28.03 -1.87
CA LEU A 260 -19.21 -28.48 -3.27
C LEU A 260 -17.77 -28.80 -3.70
N ALA A 261 -16.81 -27.93 -3.38
CA ALA A 261 -15.41 -28.15 -3.73
C ALA A 261 -14.76 -29.35 -2.99
N ARG A 262 -15.33 -29.79 -1.87
CA ARG A 262 -14.86 -30.95 -1.10
C ARG A 262 -15.49 -32.27 -1.54
N GLU A 263 -16.78 -32.25 -1.89
CA GLU A 263 -17.56 -33.46 -2.17
C GLU A 263 -17.52 -33.87 -3.66
N VAL A 264 -17.05 -33.00 -4.55
CA VAL A 264 -17.00 -33.25 -5.99
C VAL A 264 -15.58 -33.62 -6.41
N GLU A 265 -15.40 -34.85 -6.90
CA GLU A 265 -14.11 -35.35 -7.41
C GLU A 265 -13.78 -34.87 -8.83
N SER A 266 -14.80 -34.62 -9.66
CA SER A 266 -14.64 -34.08 -11.01
C SER A 266 -15.77 -33.11 -11.35
N ILE A 267 -15.39 -31.97 -11.92
CA ILE A 267 -16.30 -30.89 -12.34
C ILE A 267 -16.68 -31.02 -13.82
N GLN A 268 -16.02 -31.93 -14.56
CA GLN A 268 -16.30 -32.11 -15.97
C GLN A 268 -17.65 -32.81 -16.18
N PRO A 269 -18.41 -32.43 -17.22
CA PRO A 269 -19.65 -33.12 -17.56
C PRO A 269 -19.33 -34.57 -17.95
N ASP A 270 -20.14 -35.52 -17.48
CA ASP A 270 -19.98 -36.94 -17.81
C ASP A 270 -20.16 -37.17 -19.31
N GLY A 271 -19.70 -38.32 -19.83
CA GLY A 271 -19.80 -38.69 -21.25
C GLY A 271 -21.23 -38.69 -21.85
N VAL A 272 -22.25 -38.58 -21.00
CA VAL A 272 -23.69 -38.49 -21.36
C VAL A 272 -24.20 -37.03 -21.38
N GLY A 273 -23.40 -36.06 -20.91
CA GLY A 273 -23.75 -34.63 -20.88
C GLY A 273 -24.38 -34.16 -19.56
N ASN A 274 -24.47 -35.03 -18.55
CA ASN A 274 -24.96 -34.65 -17.22
C ASN A 274 -23.89 -33.88 -16.44
N ARG A 275 -24.30 -32.81 -15.76
CA ARG A 275 -23.42 -31.92 -14.98
C ARG A 275 -23.42 -32.38 -13.51
N PRO A 276 -22.29 -32.88 -12.96
CA PRO A 276 -22.27 -33.44 -11.61
C PRO A 276 -22.57 -32.41 -10.50
N LEU A 277 -22.35 -31.12 -10.78
CA LEU A 277 -22.62 -30.03 -9.83
C LEU A 277 -24.13 -29.75 -9.64
N ASP A 278 -24.98 -30.10 -10.62
CA ASP A 278 -26.42 -29.78 -10.57
C ASP A 278 -27.16 -30.61 -9.50
N ASP A 279 -26.80 -31.89 -9.38
CA ASP A 279 -27.36 -32.79 -8.37
C ASP A 279 -26.90 -32.42 -6.96
N GLN A 280 -25.63 -32.03 -6.82
CA GLN A 280 -25.06 -31.64 -5.53
C GLN A 280 -25.62 -30.30 -5.04
N ILE A 281 -25.83 -29.30 -5.91
CA ILE A 281 -26.46 -28.03 -5.51
C ILE A 281 -27.89 -28.26 -5.04
N THR A 282 -28.64 -29.13 -5.73
CA THR A 282 -30.02 -29.46 -5.35
C THR A 282 -30.06 -30.10 -3.96
N ARG A 283 -29.09 -30.97 -3.64
CA ARG A 283 -28.96 -31.61 -2.32
C ARG A 283 -28.52 -30.62 -1.23
N LEU A 284 -27.50 -29.82 -1.51
CA LEU A 284 -26.89 -28.90 -0.53
C LEU A 284 -27.81 -27.73 -0.17
N LYS A 285 -28.76 -27.37 -1.04
CA LYS A 285 -29.80 -26.38 -0.74
C LYS A 285 -30.57 -26.70 0.56
N THR A 286 -30.75 -27.99 0.87
CA THR A 286 -31.44 -28.46 2.10
C THR A 286 -30.51 -28.95 3.20
N ASP A 287 -29.20 -28.87 3.01
CA ASP A 287 -28.23 -29.41 3.97
C ASP A 287 -28.18 -28.54 5.25
N PRO A 288 -28.25 -29.14 6.45
CA PRO A 288 -28.14 -28.43 7.73
C PRO A 288 -26.88 -27.56 7.85
N ARG A 289 -25.75 -27.98 7.26
CA ARG A 289 -24.47 -27.27 7.30
C ARG A 289 -24.54 -25.91 6.60
N VAL A 290 -25.37 -25.80 5.56
CA VAL A 290 -25.57 -24.56 4.80
C VAL A 290 -26.75 -23.78 5.37
N THR A 291 -27.88 -24.45 5.61
CA THR A 291 -29.12 -23.81 6.08
C THR A 291 -28.99 -23.19 7.48
N MET A 292 -28.11 -23.70 8.35
CA MET A 292 -27.84 -23.08 9.66
C MET A 292 -27.37 -21.62 9.57
N HIS A 293 -26.70 -21.24 8.48
CA HIS A 293 -26.26 -19.85 8.26
C HIS A 293 -27.40 -18.92 7.85
N LEU A 294 -28.50 -19.48 7.34
CA LEU A 294 -29.71 -18.77 6.92
C LEU A 294 -30.76 -18.67 8.05
N LEU A 295 -30.46 -19.17 9.25
CA LEU A 295 -31.37 -19.07 10.39
C LEU A 295 -31.27 -17.69 11.10
N PRO A 296 -32.41 -17.11 11.54
CA PRO A 296 -32.44 -15.96 12.43
C PRO A 296 -31.65 -16.24 13.73
N LEU A 297 -30.86 -15.26 14.20
CA LEU A 297 -30.05 -15.40 15.42
C LEU A 297 -30.75 -14.73 16.61
N PRO A 298 -30.62 -15.26 17.84
CA PRO A 298 -31.25 -14.67 19.02
C PRO A 298 -30.65 -13.30 19.33
N THR A 299 -31.51 -12.33 19.63
CA THR A 299 -31.09 -10.98 20.01
C THR A 299 -30.52 -11.03 21.43
N LYS A 300 -29.25 -10.65 21.65
CA LYS A 300 -28.65 -10.63 23.00
C LYS A 300 -29.40 -9.63 23.89
N ALA A 301 -30.26 -10.12 24.78
CA ALA A 301 -30.73 -9.38 25.94
C ALA A 301 -29.58 -9.23 26.95
N HIS A 302 -29.49 -8.07 27.60
CA HIS A 302 -28.52 -7.76 28.65
C HIS A 302 -28.50 -8.84 29.75
N SER A 303 -27.35 -9.48 29.98
CA SER A 303 -27.13 -10.37 31.11
C SER A 303 -26.81 -9.56 32.38
N VAL A 304 -27.72 -9.60 33.34
CA VAL A 304 -27.53 -9.21 34.74
C VAL A 304 -26.56 -10.20 35.42
N GLU A 305 -25.77 -9.67 36.35
CA GLU A 305 -24.74 -10.32 37.15
C GLU A 305 -25.19 -11.62 37.84
N ALA A 306 -24.33 -12.65 37.80
CA ALA A 306 -24.28 -13.71 38.80
C ALA A 306 -22.86 -14.33 38.89
N SER A 307 -22.50 -14.67 40.12
CA SER A 307 -21.19 -14.88 40.73
C SER A 307 -20.49 -16.25 40.50
N ASN A 308 -19.15 -16.22 40.56
CA ASN A 308 -18.16 -17.24 40.98
C ASN A 308 -18.51 -18.74 40.96
N ALA A 309 -17.73 -19.53 40.20
CA ALA A 309 -16.99 -20.73 40.68
C ALA A 309 -16.13 -21.39 39.57
N GLY A 310 -14.86 -21.70 39.89
CA GLY A 310 -14.11 -22.89 39.42
C GLY A 310 -13.49 -22.92 38.01
N LYS A 311 -12.15 -22.91 37.91
CA LYS A 311 -11.38 -23.45 36.76
C LYS A 311 -11.23 -24.99 36.91
N PRO A 312 -11.05 -25.76 35.82
CA PRO A 312 -9.69 -26.06 35.32
C PRO A 312 -9.53 -26.06 33.78
N GLU A 313 -8.27 -26.13 33.34
CA GLU A 313 -7.73 -25.91 31.98
C GLU A 313 -8.03 -27.01 30.94
N ARG A 314 -8.17 -26.60 29.66
CA ARG A 314 -7.63 -27.35 28.50
C ARG A 314 -7.53 -26.47 27.24
N TRP A 315 -6.51 -26.76 26.44
CA TRP A 315 -6.06 -26.01 25.25
C TRP A 315 -6.91 -26.26 23.98
N THR A 316 -6.78 -25.29 23.05
CA THR A 316 -6.83 -25.33 21.57
C THR A 316 -8.03 -24.73 20.78
N HIS A 317 -7.61 -24.03 19.71
CA HIS A 317 -8.31 -23.49 18.54
C HIS A 317 -8.78 -22.02 18.57
N LEU A 318 -7.89 -21.16 18.06
CA LEU A 318 -8.10 -19.77 17.64
C LEU A 318 -9.23 -19.65 16.62
N SER A 319 -10.40 -19.22 17.07
CA SER A 319 -11.48 -18.70 16.22
C SER A 319 -11.16 -17.28 15.77
N VAL A 320 -11.12 -17.06 14.46
CA VAL A 320 -10.94 -15.75 13.81
C VAL A 320 -12.18 -14.89 14.05
N VAL A 321 -12.04 -13.84 14.86
CA VAL A 321 -13.05 -12.81 15.08
C VAL A 321 -12.87 -11.70 14.03
N PRO A 322 -13.95 -11.22 13.36
CA PRO A 322 -13.85 -10.13 12.39
C PRO A 322 -13.42 -8.80 13.05
N PRO A 323 -12.75 -7.89 12.32
CA PRO A 323 -12.11 -6.72 12.91
C PRO A 323 -13.15 -5.68 13.34
N THR A 324 -13.51 -5.68 14.62
CA THR A 324 -14.11 -4.50 15.26
C THR A 324 -13.09 -3.37 15.22
N ARG A 325 -13.49 -2.17 14.77
CA ARG A 325 -12.73 -0.91 14.96
C ARG A 325 -12.31 -0.82 16.43
N ARG A 326 -11.06 -1.17 16.72
CA ARG A 326 -10.51 -1.12 18.08
C ARG A 326 -10.44 0.36 18.47
N LYS A 327 -11.18 0.74 19.51
CA LYS A 327 -10.98 2.03 20.18
C LYS A 327 -9.56 2.01 20.75
N LEU A 328 -8.67 2.92 20.30
CA LEU A 328 -7.44 3.17 21.04
C LEU A 328 -7.82 3.48 22.48
N THR A 329 -7.37 2.65 23.42
CA THR A 329 -7.50 2.92 24.85
C THR A 329 -6.84 4.26 25.13
N ARG A 330 -7.60 5.18 25.73
CA ARG A 330 -7.10 6.52 26.09
C ARG A 330 -5.81 6.39 26.89
N PRO A 331 -4.78 7.22 26.62
CA PRO A 331 -3.56 7.19 27.41
C PRO A 331 -3.86 7.58 28.88
N PRO A 332 -3.01 7.16 29.83
CA PRO A 332 -3.16 7.47 31.25
C PRO A 332 -2.96 8.98 31.46
N ARG A 333 -3.69 9.55 32.45
CA ARG A 333 -3.66 10.94 32.95
C ARG A 333 -3.22 12.00 31.92
N ASN A 334 -4.18 12.74 31.38
CA ASN A 334 -3.96 13.73 30.32
C ASN A 334 -3.24 14.99 30.86
N LEU A 335 -1.96 14.89 31.21
CA LEU A 335 -1.10 16.01 31.67
C LEU A 335 -1.01 17.15 30.65
N PHE A 336 -1.40 16.92 29.40
CA PHE A 336 -1.53 17.94 28.34
C PHE A 336 -2.85 18.75 28.41
N ALA A 337 -3.70 18.45 29.39
CA ALA A 337 -4.90 19.21 29.73
C ALA A 337 -4.69 20.22 30.88
N GLU A 338 -3.54 20.17 31.56
CA GLU A 338 -3.19 21.05 32.68
C GLU A 338 -2.32 22.23 32.22
N ASP A 339 -2.35 23.34 32.97
CA ASP A 339 -1.58 24.56 32.67
C ASP A 339 -0.06 24.34 32.84
N TRP A 340 0.74 25.17 32.18
CA TRP A 340 2.21 25.09 32.24
C TRP A 340 2.78 25.19 33.66
N SER A 341 2.13 25.95 34.56
CA SER A 341 2.53 26.08 35.95
C SER A 341 2.39 24.77 36.73
N ALA A 342 1.27 24.05 36.57
CA ALA A 342 1.07 22.74 37.19
C ALA A 342 2.10 21.71 36.70
N ARG A 343 2.47 21.82 35.42
CA ARG A 343 3.50 20.98 34.81
C ARG A 343 4.90 21.30 35.35
N ASP A 344 5.27 22.57 35.41
CA ASP A 344 6.57 22.99 35.95
C ASP A 344 6.68 22.59 37.44
N SER A 345 5.60 22.74 38.22
CA SER A 345 5.51 22.21 39.58
C SER A 345 5.69 20.69 39.63
N PHE A 346 5.02 19.93 38.75
CA PHE A 346 5.19 18.48 38.67
C PHE A 346 6.64 18.09 38.36
N VAL A 347 7.31 18.78 37.44
CA VAL A 347 8.72 18.55 37.08
C VAL A 347 9.65 18.86 38.26
N LEU A 348 9.39 19.94 38.99
CA LEU A 348 10.17 20.34 40.17
C LEU A 348 10.01 19.34 41.33
N GLU A 349 8.77 18.93 41.60
CA GLU A 349 8.40 18.03 42.68
C GLU A 349 8.56 16.55 42.31
N ASN A 350 8.99 16.24 41.07
CA ASN A 350 8.97 14.89 40.54
C ASN A 350 9.83 13.92 41.36
N THR A 351 9.18 13.18 42.26
CA THR A 351 9.81 12.14 43.08
C THR A 351 9.94 10.82 42.33
N SER A 352 9.40 10.70 41.11
CA SER A 352 9.39 9.46 40.34
C SER A 352 10.81 8.96 40.07
N ILE A 353 11.76 9.84 39.73
CA ILE A 353 13.15 9.42 39.51
C ILE A 353 13.77 8.86 40.80
N ARG A 354 13.49 9.46 41.97
CA ARG A 354 13.96 8.95 43.26
C ARG A 354 13.31 7.60 43.60
N LYS A 355 12.00 7.46 43.35
CA LYS A 355 11.24 6.19 43.47
C LYS A 355 11.92 5.11 42.63
N TRP A 356 12.21 5.38 41.36
CA TRP A 356 12.78 4.41 40.43
C TRP A 356 14.27 4.12 40.69
N LEU A 357 15.05 5.09 41.18
CA LEU A 357 16.42 4.85 41.65
C LEU A 357 16.45 3.87 42.82
N LYS A 358 15.60 4.10 43.83
CA LYS A 358 15.45 3.18 44.97
C LYS A 358 14.99 1.80 44.52
N ARG A 359 13.98 1.75 43.65
CA ARG A 359 13.44 0.49 43.18
C ARG A 359 14.44 -0.31 42.33
N ALA A 360 15.23 0.38 41.50
CA ALA A 360 16.28 -0.26 40.73
C ALA A 360 17.41 -0.82 41.62
N SER A 361 17.70 -0.23 42.78
CA SER A 361 18.65 -0.82 43.72
C SER A 361 18.07 -2.06 44.42
N GLU A 362 16.77 -2.05 44.75
CA GLU A 362 16.08 -3.22 45.31
C GLU A 362 15.99 -4.39 44.31
N LEU A 363 15.89 -4.10 43.01
CA LEU A 363 15.82 -5.10 41.94
C LEU A 363 17.20 -5.58 41.45
N ALA A 364 18.30 -5.00 41.92
CA ALA A 364 19.63 -5.25 41.39
C ALA A 364 20.06 -6.74 41.46
N SER A 365 19.65 -7.48 42.50
CA SER A 365 19.91 -8.91 42.61
C SER A 365 19.13 -9.71 41.54
N LYS A 366 17.83 -9.44 41.42
CA LYS A 366 16.97 -10.11 40.42
C LYS A 366 17.35 -9.76 38.98
N GLU A 367 17.83 -8.55 38.73
CA GLU A 367 18.38 -8.16 37.43
C GLU A 367 19.61 -9.00 37.11
N LYS A 368 20.49 -9.22 38.09
CA LYS A 368 21.66 -10.09 37.90
C LYS A 368 21.24 -11.52 37.57
N ASP A 369 20.30 -12.08 38.32
CA ASP A 369 19.76 -13.43 38.05
C ASP A 369 19.13 -13.53 36.66
N LEU A 370 18.43 -12.47 36.21
CA LEU A 370 17.87 -12.40 34.85
C LEU A 370 18.98 -12.39 33.80
N HIS A 371 20.00 -11.53 33.94
CA HIS A 371 21.13 -11.45 33.01
C HIS A 371 21.93 -12.75 32.96
N ASP A 372 22.11 -13.43 34.09
CA ASP A 372 22.79 -14.73 34.18
C ASP A 372 21.99 -15.86 33.51
N SER A 373 20.66 -15.71 33.38
CA SER A 373 19.80 -16.68 32.69
C SER A 373 19.72 -16.51 31.16
N LEU A 374 20.18 -15.37 30.63
CA LEU A 374 20.15 -15.07 29.20
C LEU A 374 21.29 -15.78 28.44
N ASP A 375 21.11 -15.95 27.12
CA ASP A 375 22.20 -16.40 26.25
C ASP A 375 23.43 -15.47 26.41
N PRO A 376 24.66 -15.99 26.55
CA PRO A 376 25.84 -15.19 26.87
C PRO A 376 26.11 -14.02 25.92
N GLU A 377 25.78 -14.15 24.63
CA GLU A 377 25.93 -13.07 23.65
C GLU A 377 24.83 -12.02 23.82
N VAL A 378 23.61 -12.44 24.13
CA VAL A 378 22.48 -11.55 24.42
C VAL A 378 22.76 -10.74 25.69
N ALA A 379 23.24 -11.40 26.74
CA ALA A 379 23.67 -10.76 27.98
C ALA A 379 24.82 -9.76 27.74
N ARG A 380 25.74 -10.04 26.80
CA ARG A 380 26.82 -9.11 26.41
C ARG A 380 26.28 -7.83 25.78
N VAL A 381 25.32 -7.93 24.86
CA VAL A 381 24.72 -6.75 24.19
C VAL A 381 23.83 -5.95 25.15
N LEU A 382 23.09 -6.63 26.02
CA LEU A 382 22.19 -6.00 26.99
C LEU A 382 22.90 -5.57 28.29
N LYS A 383 24.24 -5.72 28.35
CA LYS A 383 25.03 -5.40 29.54
C LYS A 383 24.77 -3.97 30.01
N GLY A 384 24.47 -3.83 31.30
CA GLY A 384 24.20 -2.55 31.94
C GLY A 384 22.75 -2.05 31.85
N LYS A 385 21.89 -2.71 31.05
CA LYS A 385 20.47 -2.36 30.95
C LYS A 385 19.67 -2.95 32.12
N ARG A 386 18.77 -2.15 32.70
CA ARG A 386 17.91 -2.56 33.83
C ARG A 386 16.50 -2.87 33.32
N LEU A 387 16.27 -4.13 32.95
CA LEU A 387 15.08 -4.55 32.21
C LEU A 387 13.87 -4.74 33.12
N LEU A 388 14.07 -5.26 34.35
CA LEU A 388 13.01 -5.38 35.34
C LEU A 388 12.57 -4.00 35.86
N ALA A 389 13.52 -3.08 36.04
CA ALA A 389 13.19 -1.70 36.36
C ALA A 389 12.36 -1.05 35.25
N LEU A 390 12.71 -1.29 33.98
CA LEU A 390 11.92 -0.86 32.82
C LEU A 390 10.50 -1.49 32.84
N GLU A 391 10.38 -2.78 33.14
CA GLU A 391 9.09 -3.49 33.21
C GLU A 391 8.17 -2.89 34.29
N GLU A 392 8.70 -2.63 35.49
CA GLU A 392 7.92 -2.01 36.56
C GLU A 392 7.49 -0.57 36.21
N ILE A 393 8.36 0.22 35.56
CA ILE A 393 8.00 1.57 35.08
C ILE A 393 6.86 1.51 34.06
N LEU A 394 6.96 0.62 33.06
CA LEU A 394 5.94 0.49 32.03
C LEU A 394 4.59 0.02 32.59
N ASN A 395 4.62 -0.87 33.57
CA ASN A 395 3.41 -1.34 34.27
C ASN A 395 2.77 -0.23 35.12
N ASP A 396 3.55 0.59 35.82
CA ASP A 396 3.07 1.73 36.63
C ASP A 396 2.43 2.82 35.76
N ILE A 397 3.01 3.08 34.58
CA ILE A 397 2.44 4.00 33.59
C ILE A 397 1.18 3.42 32.95
N GLY A 398 1.01 2.09 32.91
CA GLY A 398 -0.06 1.44 32.15
C GLY A 398 0.19 1.44 30.64
N PHE A 399 1.44 1.25 30.21
CA PHE A 399 1.80 1.13 28.81
C PHE A 399 1.07 -0.06 28.14
N PRO A 400 0.48 0.10 26.93
CA PRO A 400 -0.34 -0.95 26.31
C PRO A 400 0.39 -2.27 26.05
N ASP A 401 1.65 -2.20 25.61
CA ASP A 401 2.47 -3.37 25.29
C ASP A 401 3.19 -3.91 26.53
N ARG A 402 2.50 -4.80 27.24
CA ARG A 402 3.03 -5.49 28.44
C ARG A 402 4.07 -6.57 28.14
N HIS A 403 4.27 -6.91 26.86
CA HIS A 403 5.20 -7.96 26.45
C HIS A 403 6.55 -7.42 25.99
N LEU A 404 6.71 -6.10 25.90
CA LEU A 404 7.92 -5.46 25.37
C LEU A 404 9.21 -5.95 26.06
N VAL A 405 9.27 -5.95 27.39
CA VAL A 405 10.49 -6.36 28.12
C VAL A 405 10.76 -7.85 27.92
N LYS A 406 9.72 -8.69 27.91
CA LYS A 406 9.85 -10.12 27.60
C LYS A 406 10.37 -10.34 26.19
N ASP A 407 9.93 -9.53 25.24
CA ASP A 407 10.40 -9.60 23.84
C ASP A 407 11.82 -9.04 23.68
N ILE A 408 12.27 -8.12 24.56
CA ILE A 408 13.69 -7.71 24.62
C ILE A 408 14.55 -8.87 25.15
N CYS A 409 14.10 -9.58 26.20
CA CYS A 409 14.80 -10.73 26.77
C CYS A 409 14.80 -11.95 25.82
N ALA A 410 13.65 -12.25 25.19
CA ALA A 410 13.51 -13.30 24.17
C ALA A 410 14.11 -12.88 22.83
N VAL A 411 14.43 -11.59 22.69
CA VAL A 411 15.09 -10.94 21.57
C VAL A 411 14.23 -10.83 20.31
N PHE A 412 14.35 -9.71 19.59
CA PHE A 412 13.56 -9.47 18.38
C PHE A 412 14.02 -10.35 17.21
N ARG A 413 13.05 -10.92 16.51
CA ARG A 413 13.26 -11.63 15.25
C ARG A 413 13.35 -10.66 14.08
N ILE A 414 14.16 -11.03 13.10
CA ILE A 414 14.30 -10.31 11.83
C ILE A 414 13.75 -11.11 10.64
N ILE A 415 13.43 -12.40 10.84
CA ILE A 415 12.90 -13.30 9.82
C ILE A 415 11.52 -13.85 10.25
N GLY A 416 10.61 -14.01 9.29
CA GLY A 416 9.29 -14.60 9.52
C GLY A 416 8.26 -13.63 10.09
N TRP A 417 7.20 -14.18 10.68
CA TRP A 417 6.11 -13.39 11.25
C TRP A 417 6.53 -12.72 12.56
N LEU A 418 6.43 -11.40 12.61
CA LEU A 418 6.59 -10.64 13.84
C LEU A 418 5.28 -10.63 14.64
N ARG A 419 5.42 -10.51 15.97
CA ARG A 419 4.31 -10.44 16.92
C ARG A 419 3.50 -9.13 16.74
N ASP A 420 2.18 -9.21 16.94
CA ASP A 420 1.31 -8.03 17.12
C ASP A 420 1.58 -7.39 18.49
N SER A 421 2.13 -6.18 18.50
CA SER A 421 2.39 -5.43 19.73
C SER A 421 1.15 -4.76 20.31
N ILE A 422 0.04 -4.71 19.56
CA ILE A 422 -1.22 -4.03 19.90
C ILE A 422 -1.06 -2.50 20.00
N LEU A 423 0.16 -1.99 19.82
CA LEU A 423 0.49 -0.57 19.94
C LEU A 423 0.12 0.20 18.68
N PHE A 424 0.26 -0.44 17.51
CA PHE A 424 0.08 0.21 16.23
C PHE A 424 -1.21 -0.25 15.53
N PRO A 425 -1.72 0.52 14.56
CA PRO A 425 -2.87 0.10 13.77
C PRO A 425 -2.63 -1.26 13.09
N HIS A 426 -3.53 -2.21 13.32
CA HIS A 426 -3.46 -3.52 12.70
C HIS A 426 -3.61 -3.40 11.18
N ARG A 427 -2.59 -3.84 10.44
CA ARG A 427 -2.59 -3.91 8.98
C ARG A 427 -1.54 -4.93 8.57
N SER A 428 -2.01 -6.16 8.38
CA SER A 428 -1.13 -7.26 8.03
C SER A 428 -0.51 -7.06 6.64
N LYS A 429 0.82 -7.10 6.59
CA LYS A 429 1.64 -7.25 5.39
C LYS A 429 2.25 -8.66 5.44
N PRO A 430 1.71 -9.63 4.68
CA PRO A 430 2.26 -10.97 4.66
C PRO A 430 3.67 -10.97 4.06
N PRO A 431 4.53 -11.91 4.47
CA PRO A 431 5.82 -12.10 3.83
C PRO A 431 5.61 -12.51 2.37
N GLN A 432 6.52 -12.08 1.48
CA GLN A 432 6.48 -12.43 0.05
C GLN A 432 6.72 -13.92 -0.18
N TYR A 433 7.48 -14.56 0.71
CA TYR A 433 7.77 -15.99 0.70
C TYR A 433 8.03 -16.48 2.13
N SER A 434 7.89 -17.79 2.34
CA SER A 434 8.15 -18.42 3.65
C SER A 434 9.64 -18.41 3.99
N VAL A 435 9.95 -18.62 5.28
CA VAL A 435 11.34 -18.77 5.74
C VAL A 435 12.00 -19.99 5.10
N ASP A 436 11.26 -21.09 4.91
CA ASP A 436 11.78 -22.27 4.24
C ASP A 436 12.09 -22.01 2.76
N ALA A 437 11.26 -21.21 2.09
CA ALA A 437 11.52 -20.79 0.73
C ALA A 437 12.79 -19.92 0.68
N LEU A 438 12.95 -18.95 1.60
CA LEU A 438 14.18 -18.16 1.71
C LEU A 438 15.41 -19.07 1.83
N LEU A 439 15.39 -20.06 2.74
CA LEU A 439 16.50 -21.01 2.93
C LEU A 439 16.80 -21.84 1.67
N ARG A 440 15.79 -22.20 0.87
CA ARG A 440 15.98 -22.90 -0.40
C ARG A 440 16.62 -22.01 -1.47
N PHE A 441 16.30 -20.71 -1.49
CA PHE A 441 16.89 -19.73 -2.41
C PHE A 441 18.36 -19.41 -2.10
N LEU A 442 18.88 -19.78 -0.92
CA LEU A 442 20.26 -19.48 -0.53
C LEU A 442 21.30 -20.20 -1.36
N LYS A 443 20.97 -21.38 -1.90
CA LYS A 443 21.88 -22.19 -2.72
C LYS A 443 22.25 -21.40 -3.98
N GLY A 444 23.44 -20.77 -3.96
CA GLY A 444 23.98 -19.94 -5.02
C GLY A 444 23.89 -18.43 -4.77
N LEU A 445 22.82 -17.92 -4.14
CA LEU A 445 22.69 -16.48 -3.87
C LEU A 445 23.76 -15.96 -2.90
N SER A 446 23.99 -16.67 -1.80
CA SER A 446 24.98 -16.29 -0.79
C SER A 446 26.41 -16.32 -1.35
N ARG A 447 26.73 -17.31 -2.20
CA ARG A 447 28.02 -17.38 -2.91
C ARG A 447 28.18 -16.24 -3.89
N SER A 448 27.15 -15.93 -4.68
CA SER A 448 27.16 -14.80 -5.62
C SER A 448 27.37 -13.46 -4.91
N ILE A 449 26.74 -13.25 -3.75
CA ILE A 449 26.96 -12.05 -2.94
C ILE A 449 28.40 -11.99 -2.42
N PHE A 450 28.91 -13.10 -1.89
CA PHE A 450 30.29 -13.18 -1.38
C PHE A 450 31.31 -12.88 -2.48
N GLU A 451 31.19 -13.52 -3.65
CA GLU A 451 32.04 -13.26 -4.81
C GLU A 451 31.95 -11.81 -5.28
N SER A 452 30.73 -11.26 -5.35
CA SER A 452 30.53 -9.86 -5.71
C SER A 452 31.25 -8.89 -4.78
N VAL A 453 31.30 -9.16 -3.47
CA VAL A 453 32.02 -8.34 -2.49
C VAL A 453 33.53 -8.57 -2.60
N ASN A 454 33.95 -9.80 -2.86
CA ASN A 454 35.37 -10.15 -2.98
C ASN A 454 36.03 -9.46 -4.18
N PHE A 455 35.35 -9.46 -5.33
CA PHE A 455 35.83 -8.85 -6.58
C PHE A 455 35.56 -7.35 -6.71
N GLU A 456 34.79 -6.74 -5.79
CA GLU A 456 34.51 -5.30 -5.82
C GLU A 456 35.77 -4.48 -5.56
N GLU A 457 36.06 -3.47 -6.38
CA GLU A 457 37.21 -2.58 -6.17
C GLU A 457 37.05 -1.75 -4.89
N ALA A 458 38.13 -1.62 -4.11
CA ALA A 458 38.12 -0.79 -2.91
C ALA A 458 38.12 0.69 -3.30
N ILE A 459 37.03 1.38 -2.95
CA ILE A 459 36.88 2.83 -3.11
C ILE A 459 37.02 3.51 -1.74
N ASP A 460 37.11 4.85 -1.70
CA ASP A 460 37.19 5.62 -0.44
C ASP A 460 36.07 5.29 0.55
N ALA A 461 34.87 4.96 0.03
CA ALA A 461 33.76 4.50 0.86
C ALA A 461 34.02 3.14 1.51
N SER A 462 34.77 2.24 0.87
CA SER A 462 35.13 0.92 1.40
C SER A 462 36.04 1.02 2.63
N VAL A 463 36.97 1.98 2.64
CA VAL A 463 37.83 2.26 3.80
C VAL A 463 36.98 2.66 5.01
N GLY A 464 36.07 3.62 4.83
CA GLY A 464 35.18 4.06 5.91
C GLY A 464 34.20 2.97 6.39
N VAL A 465 33.83 2.02 5.52
CA VAL A 465 33.03 0.84 5.91
C VAL A 465 33.84 -0.14 6.75
N TRP A 466 35.10 -0.38 6.37
CA TRP A 466 36.01 -1.25 7.09
C TRP A 466 36.31 -0.70 8.49
N GLU A 467 36.69 0.57 8.60
CA GLU A 467 36.89 1.25 9.89
C GLU A 467 35.63 1.23 10.77
N GLY A 468 34.45 1.41 10.15
CA GLY A 468 33.17 1.29 10.85
C GLY A 468 32.94 -0.12 11.38
N THR A 469 33.30 -1.14 10.61
CA THR A 469 33.15 -2.54 10.98
C THR A 469 34.10 -2.93 12.12
N ILE A 470 35.37 -2.50 12.08
CA ILE A 470 36.33 -2.71 13.19
C ILE A 470 35.76 -2.16 14.51
N LYS A 471 35.19 -0.95 14.49
CA LYS A 471 34.56 -0.35 15.69
C LYS A 471 33.35 -1.15 16.19
N GLU A 472 32.65 -1.87 15.32
CA GLU A 472 31.54 -2.75 15.73
C GLU A 472 32.05 -4.08 16.31
N ILE A 473 33.20 -4.58 15.81
CA ILE A 473 33.89 -5.77 16.35
C ILE A 473 34.45 -5.47 17.74
N GLU A 474 35.10 -4.32 17.94
CA GLU A 474 35.62 -3.89 19.25
C GLU A 474 34.52 -3.79 20.32
N LYS A 475 33.30 -3.43 19.92
CA LYS A 475 32.13 -3.36 20.81
C LYS A 475 31.46 -4.72 21.03
N GLY A 476 31.90 -5.77 20.33
CA GLY A 476 31.33 -7.11 20.39
C GLY A 476 29.95 -7.23 19.72
N TRP A 477 29.62 -6.34 18.79
CA TRP A 477 28.38 -6.43 18.00
C TRP A 477 28.52 -7.36 16.80
N LEU A 478 29.76 -7.56 16.34
CA LEU A 478 30.13 -8.47 15.28
C LEU A 478 31.22 -9.42 15.78
N VAL A 479 31.11 -10.68 15.37
CA VAL A 479 32.10 -11.72 15.66
C VAL A 479 32.48 -12.38 14.34
N GLU A 480 33.78 -12.48 14.05
CA GLU A 480 34.24 -13.10 12.81
C GLU A 480 33.82 -14.58 12.75
N ASP A 481 33.38 -15.04 11.56
CA ASP A 481 33.10 -16.45 11.29
C ASP A 481 34.24 -17.00 10.44
N GLU A 482 35.21 -17.67 11.08
CA GLU A 482 36.45 -18.12 10.42
C GLU A 482 36.19 -19.16 9.32
N ASN A 483 35.15 -19.98 9.44
CA ASN A 483 34.76 -21.00 8.46
C ASN A 483 33.24 -20.99 8.19
N PRO A 484 32.74 -20.04 7.40
CA PRO A 484 31.31 -19.92 7.13
C PRO A 484 30.87 -20.92 6.04
N ASP A 485 29.86 -21.74 6.34
CA ASP A 485 29.18 -22.54 5.32
C ASP A 485 28.20 -21.67 4.52
N LEU A 486 28.68 -21.13 3.39
CA LEU A 486 27.92 -20.19 2.55
C LEU A 486 26.65 -20.80 1.93
N ASP A 487 26.50 -22.13 1.90
CA ASP A 487 25.31 -22.79 1.33
C ASP A 487 24.16 -22.87 2.34
N MET A 488 24.46 -22.76 3.63
CA MET A 488 23.50 -22.85 4.73
C MET A 488 23.21 -21.49 5.38
N LEU A 489 23.96 -20.45 5.00
CA LEU A 489 23.92 -19.12 5.61
C LEU A 489 23.33 -18.09 4.66
N VAL A 490 22.59 -17.14 5.22
CA VAL A 490 22.13 -15.93 4.53
C VAL A 490 23.23 -14.89 4.62
N VAL A 491 23.90 -14.62 3.50
CA VAL A 491 24.97 -13.62 3.43
C VAL A 491 24.38 -12.26 3.04
N VAL A 492 24.64 -11.25 3.87
CA VAL A 492 24.19 -9.87 3.68
C VAL A 492 25.37 -9.02 3.24
N ARG A 493 25.25 -8.35 2.10
CA ARG A 493 26.26 -7.40 1.64
C ARG A 493 26.23 -6.14 2.50
N ARG A 494 27.38 -5.77 3.05
CA ARG A 494 27.60 -4.48 3.69
C ARG A 494 28.28 -3.51 2.73
N PHE A 495 27.74 -2.31 2.62
CA PHE A 495 28.26 -1.26 1.74
C PHE A 495 28.22 0.12 2.40
N GLY A 496 28.98 1.05 1.83
CA GLY A 496 29.13 2.40 2.34
C GLY A 496 28.40 3.42 1.49
N LEU A 497 27.59 4.26 2.13
CA LEU A 497 27.05 5.46 1.49
C LEU A 497 27.81 6.70 1.98
N MET A 498 28.53 7.37 1.07
CA MET A 498 29.20 8.63 1.37
C MET A 498 28.14 9.74 1.52
N GLN A 499 28.00 10.27 2.73
CA GLN A 499 27.15 11.43 3.01
C GLN A 499 28.00 12.59 3.53
N LYS A 500 28.21 13.59 2.68
CA LYS A 500 29.15 14.71 2.93
C LYS A 500 30.55 14.16 3.20
N SER A 501 31.03 14.27 4.43
CA SER A 501 32.37 13.84 4.88
C SER A 501 32.37 12.51 5.66
N LYS A 502 31.21 11.87 5.85
CA LYS A 502 31.09 10.65 6.66
C LYS A 502 30.50 9.50 5.86
N VAL A 503 31.13 8.34 5.92
CA VAL A 503 30.62 7.09 5.37
C VAL A 503 29.59 6.51 6.35
N ARG A 504 28.38 6.20 5.85
CA ARG A 504 27.39 5.42 6.60
C ARG A 504 27.45 3.97 6.16
N VAL A 505 27.65 3.08 7.13
CA VAL A 505 27.61 1.63 6.93
C VAL A 505 26.15 1.18 6.80
N ILE A 506 25.84 0.42 5.75
CA ILE A 506 24.49 -0.08 5.44
C ILE A 506 24.58 -1.56 5.12
N ASP A 507 23.64 -2.35 5.65
CA ASP A 507 23.50 -3.77 5.37
C ASP A 507 22.30 -3.99 4.44
N ASP A 508 22.52 -4.61 3.27
CA ASP A 508 21.47 -4.82 2.27
C ASP A 508 20.61 -6.06 2.56
N PHE A 509 19.70 -5.93 3.52
CA PHE A 509 18.72 -6.96 3.84
C PHE A 509 17.63 -7.17 2.77
N LYS A 510 17.61 -6.34 1.71
CA LYS A 510 16.72 -6.51 0.57
C LYS A 510 17.32 -7.47 -0.45
N GLN A 511 18.60 -7.31 -0.78
CA GLN A 511 19.31 -8.17 -1.75
C GLN A 511 19.34 -9.63 -1.30
N CYS A 512 19.57 -9.89 -0.01
CA CYS A 512 19.60 -11.25 0.54
C CYS A 512 18.21 -11.87 0.79
N GLY A 513 17.12 -11.12 0.55
CA GLY A 513 15.76 -11.62 0.68
C GLY A 513 15.17 -11.67 2.10
N VAL A 514 15.93 -11.34 3.14
CA VAL A 514 15.41 -11.34 4.54
C VAL A 514 14.18 -10.43 4.68
N ASN A 515 14.22 -9.23 4.11
CA ASN A 515 13.10 -8.30 4.12
C ASN A 515 11.85 -8.83 3.41
N GLY A 516 12.01 -9.69 2.39
CA GLY A 516 10.90 -10.35 1.71
C GLY A 516 10.25 -11.45 2.55
N SER A 517 11.04 -12.14 3.38
CA SER A 517 10.55 -13.18 4.31
C SER A 517 9.91 -12.66 5.60
N THR A 518 9.98 -11.35 5.85
CA THR A 518 9.48 -10.73 7.08
C THR A 518 7.98 -10.39 6.95
N GLY A 519 7.15 -10.99 7.79
CA GLY A 519 5.73 -10.68 7.90
C GLY A 519 5.45 -9.68 9.02
N LEU A 520 4.70 -8.61 8.71
CA LEU A 520 4.32 -7.58 9.69
C LEU A 520 2.82 -7.66 9.94
N GLN A 521 2.39 -7.75 11.19
CA GLN A 521 0.95 -7.73 11.53
C GLN A 521 0.39 -6.30 11.66
N GLU A 522 1.27 -5.34 11.91
CA GLU A 522 0.94 -3.95 12.20
C GLU A 522 1.55 -3.00 11.17
N LYS A 523 0.86 -1.88 10.92
CA LYS A 523 1.44 -0.73 10.21
C LYS A 523 2.05 0.21 11.24
N TYR A 524 3.38 0.23 11.31
CA TYR A 524 4.10 1.18 12.16
C TYR A 524 3.77 2.62 11.77
N VAL A 525 3.33 3.40 12.76
CA VAL A 525 3.05 4.83 12.62
C VAL A 525 4.08 5.57 13.46
N LEU A 526 4.77 6.51 12.82
CA LEU A 526 5.75 7.37 13.45
C LEU A 526 5.13 8.74 13.72
N TYR A 527 5.56 9.40 14.80
CA TYR A 527 5.24 10.81 14.97
C TYR A 527 5.99 11.62 13.92
N SER A 528 5.25 12.05 12.90
CA SER A 528 5.77 12.96 11.87
C SER A 528 5.93 14.38 12.43
N MET A 529 6.44 15.28 11.60
CA MET A 529 6.47 16.70 11.93
C MET A 529 5.09 17.25 12.29
N ASP A 530 4.02 16.64 11.79
CA ASP A 530 2.62 17.02 12.09
C ASP A 530 2.27 16.78 13.54
N ALA A 531 2.75 15.67 14.12
CA ALA A 531 2.56 15.39 15.53
C ALA A 531 3.33 16.39 16.40
N ILE A 532 4.55 16.76 15.98
CA ILE A 532 5.35 17.82 16.64
C ILE A 532 4.65 19.17 16.52
N ALA A 533 4.16 19.53 15.34
CA ALA A 533 3.45 20.79 15.11
C ALA A 533 2.13 20.84 15.91
N ALA A 534 1.36 19.76 15.96
CA ALA A 534 0.11 19.68 16.72
C ALA A 534 0.37 19.83 18.23
N THR A 535 1.41 19.19 18.75
CA THR A 535 1.79 19.32 20.16
C THR A 535 2.33 20.72 20.47
N LEU A 536 3.06 21.36 19.56
CA LEU A 536 3.48 22.77 19.68
C LEU A 536 2.29 23.75 19.63
N VAL A 537 1.29 23.53 18.76
CA VAL A 537 0.05 24.32 18.71
C VAL A 537 -0.76 24.13 19.99
N ARG A 538 -0.80 22.92 20.54
CA ARG A 538 -1.42 22.65 21.84
C ARG A 538 -0.70 23.41 22.94
N ALA A 539 0.64 23.36 22.98
CA ALA A 539 1.48 24.14 23.88
C ALA A 539 1.19 25.66 23.81
N LEU A 540 1.02 26.21 22.60
CA LEU A 540 0.61 27.62 22.39
C LEU A 540 -0.80 27.90 22.94
N SER A 541 -1.72 26.95 22.81
CA SER A 541 -3.11 27.09 23.24
C SER A 541 -3.26 27.10 24.76
N VAL A 542 -2.43 26.32 25.47
CA VAL A 542 -2.37 26.35 26.94
C VAL A 542 -1.81 27.69 27.43
N GLY A 543 -0.85 28.28 26.71
CA GLY A 543 -0.29 29.60 26.99
C GLY A 543 0.72 29.59 28.14
N LEU A 544 1.89 30.21 27.93
CA LEU A 544 2.93 30.27 28.96
C LEU A 544 2.54 31.24 30.10
N PRO A 545 3.08 31.03 31.31
CA PRO A 545 3.08 32.05 32.36
C PRO A 545 3.72 33.36 31.87
N GLU A 546 3.32 34.50 32.44
CA GLU A 546 3.80 35.82 32.00
C GLU A 546 5.33 35.89 31.92
N GLY A 547 5.85 36.31 30.75
CA GLY A 547 7.28 36.45 30.50
C GLY A 547 8.05 35.14 30.21
N GLY A 548 7.38 33.98 30.19
CA GLY A 548 8.02 32.70 29.90
C GLY A 548 8.48 32.55 28.45
N THR A 549 9.68 32.00 28.23
CA THR A 549 10.18 31.53 26.93
C THR A 549 10.28 30.00 26.91
N LEU A 550 10.33 29.43 25.70
CA LEU A 550 10.38 27.99 25.48
C LEU A 550 11.70 27.60 24.83
N GLY A 551 12.39 26.62 25.41
CA GLY A 551 13.57 26.00 24.83
C GLY A 551 13.23 24.60 24.32
N GLY A 552 13.79 24.22 23.18
CA GLY A 552 13.70 22.88 22.61
C GLY A 552 15.06 22.25 22.40
N THR A 553 15.12 20.91 22.43
CA THR A 553 16.32 20.13 22.12
C THR A 553 15.94 18.76 21.55
N ILE A 554 16.94 18.01 21.10
CA ILE A 554 16.81 16.61 20.71
C ILE A 554 17.64 15.75 21.63
N ILE A 555 17.02 14.71 22.15
CA ILE A 555 17.71 13.63 22.85
C ILE A 555 17.92 12.51 21.84
N ALA A 556 19.17 12.29 21.45
CA ALA A 556 19.53 11.28 20.44
C ALA A 556 20.17 10.05 21.09
N LEU A 557 19.67 8.86 20.75
CA LEU A 557 20.30 7.60 21.14
C LEU A 557 21.53 7.31 20.30
N VAL A 558 22.58 6.77 20.93
CA VAL A 558 23.78 6.31 20.22
C VAL A 558 23.54 4.90 19.72
N ALA A 559 23.74 4.65 18.43
CA ALA A 559 23.62 3.31 17.83
C ALA A 559 22.31 2.58 18.23
N ALA A 560 21.18 3.28 18.08
CA ALA A 560 19.92 2.94 18.76
C ALA A 560 19.45 1.48 18.57
N TYR A 561 19.57 0.93 17.36
CA TYR A 561 19.25 -0.47 17.07
C TYR A 561 20.24 -1.43 17.73
N GLN A 562 21.54 -1.16 17.61
CA GLN A 562 22.63 -2.03 18.05
C GLN A 562 22.77 -2.13 19.58
N GLN A 563 21.97 -1.36 20.33
CA GLN A 563 21.82 -1.53 21.77
C GLN A 563 20.99 -2.76 22.16
N TYR A 564 20.33 -3.43 21.21
CA TYR A 564 19.48 -4.60 21.45
C TYR A 564 20.00 -5.79 20.65
N ALA A 565 19.89 -7.00 21.21
CA ALA A 565 20.39 -8.22 20.59
C ALA A 565 19.51 -8.69 19.41
N ILE A 566 20.02 -9.62 18.60
CA ILE A 566 19.27 -10.37 17.58
C ILE A 566 18.93 -11.79 18.08
N HIS A 567 17.77 -12.32 17.70
CA HIS A 567 17.30 -13.63 18.15
C HIS A 567 18.29 -14.76 17.77
N PRO A 568 18.60 -15.72 18.67
CA PRO A 568 19.63 -16.74 18.43
C PRO A 568 19.45 -17.54 17.14
N THR A 569 18.21 -17.94 16.81
CA THR A 569 17.90 -18.64 15.54
C THR A 569 18.23 -17.81 14.30
N ASP A 570 18.03 -16.49 14.36
CA ASP A 570 18.34 -15.61 13.23
C ASP A 570 19.86 -15.32 13.20
N ARG A 571 20.49 -15.18 14.37
CA ARG A 571 21.95 -15.09 14.54
C ARG A 571 22.67 -16.26 13.90
N GLU A 572 22.16 -17.49 14.06
CA GLU A 572 22.80 -18.67 13.48
C GLU A 572 22.74 -18.67 11.94
N ARG A 573 21.69 -18.08 11.37
CA ARG A 573 21.40 -18.14 9.93
C ARG A 573 21.94 -16.96 9.14
N VAL A 574 22.05 -15.77 9.74
CA VAL A 574 22.39 -14.53 9.03
C VAL A 574 23.83 -14.11 9.30
N ARG A 575 24.56 -13.74 8.26
CA ARG A 575 25.93 -13.21 8.31
C ARG A 575 26.06 -11.92 7.52
N ILE A 576 26.96 -11.04 7.94
CA ILE A 576 27.36 -9.86 7.17
C ILE A 576 28.66 -10.15 6.45
N CYS A 577 28.71 -9.85 5.16
CA CYS A 577 29.92 -9.91 4.34
C CYS A 577 30.39 -8.49 4.02
N VAL A 578 31.66 -8.24 4.25
CA VAL A 578 32.34 -6.96 4.00
C VAL A 578 33.73 -7.22 3.43
N LYS A 579 34.19 -6.32 2.56
CA LYS A 579 35.56 -6.38 2.04
C LYS A 579 36.55 -5.84 3.07
N ASP A 580 37.52 -6.67 3.43
CA ASP A 580 38.71 -6.23 4.15
C ASP A 580 39.61 -5.45 3.18
N VAL A 581 39.80 -4.16 3.47
CA VAL A 581 40.57 -3.28 2.57
C VAL A 581 42.08 -3.50 2.74
N GLU A 582 42.53 -4.01 3.89
CA GLU A 582 43.94 -4.28 4.16
C GLU A 582 44.39 -5.59 3.49
N GLN A 583 43.55 -6.63 3.59
CA GLN A 583 43.84 -7.95 3.01
C GLN A 583 43.33 -8.11 1.58
N GLY A 584 42.42 -7.24 1.14
CA GLY A 584 41.79 -7.29 -0.19
C GLY A 584 40.76 -8.41 -0.37
N VAL A 585 40.40 -9.11 0.70
CA VAL A 585 39.53 -10.31 0.69
C VAL A 585 38.21 -10.04 1.40
N ALA A 586 37.12 -10.66 0.94
CA ALA A 586 35.84 -10.60 1.64
C ALA A 586 35.85 -11.44 2.93
N LYS A 587 35.44 -10.83 4.04
CA LYS A 587 35.27 -11.49 5.36
C LYS A 587 33.80 -11.56 5.76
N VAL A 588 33.47 -12.58 6.56
CA VAL A 588 32.10 -12.88 6.98
C VAL A 588 31.99 -12.81 8.50
N TYR A 589 30.96 -12.13 8.99
CA TYR A 589 30.76 -11.85 10.41
C TYR A 589 29.37 -12.29 10.90
N LYS A 590 29.31 -12.87 12.09
CA LYS A 590 28.11 -13.11 12.88
C LYS A 590 27.60 -11.80 13.46
N ILE A 591 26.28 -11.65 13.43
CA ILE A 591 25.59 -10.46 13.96
C ILE A 591 25.11 -10.78 15.37
N SER A 592 25.57 -10.03 16.39
CA SER A 592 25.08 -10.19 17.78
C SER A 592 24.05 -9.12 18.18
N ALA A 593 24.05 -7.97 17.52
CA ALA A 593 23.12 -6.85 17.77
C ALA A 593 22.14 -6.62 16.62
N LEU A 594 21.01 -5.94 16.83
CA LEU A 594 20.05 -5.66 15.76
C LEU A 594 20.69 -4.86 14.62
N PRO A 595 20.72 -5.39 13.40
CA PRO A 595 21.39 -4.75 12.28
C PRO A 595 20.53 -3.63 11.68
N PHE A 596 21.18 -2.66 11.06
CA PHE A 596 20.52 -1.58 10.34
C PHE A 596 20.15 -2.04 8.92
N GLY A 597 18.90 -1.83 8.49
CA GLY A 597 18.41 -2.21 7.15
C GLY A 597 17.44 -3.39 7.15
N ALA A 598 17.38 -4.16 8.24
CA ALA A 598 16.38 -5.21 8.42
C ALA A 598 15.03 -4.62 8.89
N SER A 599 13.95 -5.01 8.22
CA SER A 599 12.58 -4.55 8.53
C SER A 599 12.14 -4.98 9.93
N GLY A 600 12.56 -6.18 10.37
CA GLY A 600 12.29 -6.66 11.73
C GLY A 600 13.02 -5.89 12.82
N SER A 601 14.25 -5.42 12.56
CA SER A 601 14.96 -4.53 13.50
C SER A 601 14.23 -3.21 13.69
N ALA A 602 13.73 -2.63 12.59
CA ALA A 602 12.92 -1.40 12.63
C ALA A 602 11.65 -1.62 13.46
N ALA A 603 10.91 -2.69 13.18
CA ALA A 603 9.71 -3.08 13.90
C ALA A 603 9.92 -3.21 15.42
N GLY A 604 10.94 -3.95 15.85
CA GLY A 604 11.24 -4.16 17.26
C GLY A 604 11.62 -2.85 17.97
N PHE A 605 12.51 -2.07 17.37
CA PHE A 605 12.97 -0.82 17.95
C PHE A 605 11.90 0.27 18.01
N LEU A 606 10.93 0.30 17.09
CA LEU A 606 9.84 1.27 17.16
C LEU A 606 8.95 1.10 18.39
N ARG A 607 8.77 -0.15 18.87
CA ARG A 607 8.07 -0.42 20.13
C ARG A 607 8.82 0.16 21.32
N ILE A 608 10.14 -0.02 21.33
CA ILE A 608 11.05 0.55 22.34
C ILE A 608 11.00 2.07 22.32
N SER A 609 11.10 2.68 21.13
CA SER A 609 11.03 4.13 20.95
C SER A 609 9.71 4.70 21.48
N ALA A 610 8.59 4.05 21.19
CA ALA A 610 7.29 4.46 21.72
C ALA A 610 7.18 4.32 23.24
N ALA A 611 7.77 3.26 23.82
CA ALA A 611 7.84 3.09 25.26
C ALA A 611 8.61 4.23 25.93
N PHE A 612 9.77 4.63 25.40
CA PHE A 612 10.53 5.78 25.90
C PHE A 612 9.77 7.10 25.76
N ALA A 613 9.07 7.30 24.63
CA ALA A 613 8.21 8.47 24.47
C ALA A 613 7.14 8.53 25.56
N CYS A 614 6.49 7.40 25.86
CA CYS A 614 5.48 7.30 26.90
C CYS A 614 6.06 7.59 28.30
N ILE A 615 7.25 7.05 28.61
CA ILE A 615 7.95 7.33 29.87
C ILE A 615 8.27 8.83 30.00
N GLY A 616 8.79 9.46 28.94
CA GLY A 616 9.06 10.90 28.93
C GLY A 616 7.81 11.75 29.12
N GLN A 617 6.68 11.35 28.51
CA GLN A 617 5.42 12.06 28.61
C GLN A 617 4.75 11.90 29.98
N VAL A 618 4.71 10.68 30.53
CA VAL A 618 3.91 10.37 31.74
C VAL A 618 4.75 10.40 33.02
N CYS A 619 5.95 9.80 33.02
CA CYS A 619 6.80 9.79 34.23
C CYS A 619 7.50 11.13 34.44
N LEU A 620 8.01 11.75 33.38
CA LEU A 620 8.72 13.03 33.51
C LEU A 620 7.78 14.23 33.32
N GLY A 621 6.63 14.04 32.70
CA GLY A 621 5.72 15.14 32.39
C GLY A 621 6.32 16.07 31.34
N PHE A 622 7.08 15.58 30.35
CA PHE A 622 7.72 16.43 29.32
C PHE A 622 6.95 16.47 28.01
N TRP A 623 7.04 17.59 27.30
CA TRP A 623 6.58 17.63 25.91
C TRP A 623 7.59 16.86 25.09
N TRP A 624 7.27 15.60 24.83
CA TRP A 624 8.19 14.62 24.29
C TRP A 624 7.60 13.95 23.08
N SER A 625 8.31 13.98 21.96
CA SER A 625 7.96 13.26 20.74
C SER A 625 9.00 12.18 20.44
N SER A 626 8.63 11.18 19.63
CA SER A 626 9.57 10.14 19.20
C SER A 626 9.65 10.02 17.69
N LEU A 627 10.90 10.03 17.21
CA LEU A 627 11.22 9.82 15.81
C LEU A 627 12.37 8.82 15.72
N PHE A 628 12.03 7.53 15.66
CA PHE A 628 13.02 6.46 15.76
C PHE A 628 13.92 6.64 17.00
N GLY A 629 15.21 6.90 16.81
CA GLY A 629 16.18 7.08 17.89
C GLY A 629 16.38 8.53 18.34
N ASP A 630 15.68 9.49 17.72
CA ASP A 630 15.74 10.90 18.06
C ASP A 630 14.44 11.30 18.77
N PHE A 631 14.56 12.00 19.90
CA PHE A 631 13.43 12.42 20.71
C PHE A 631 13.41 13.95 20.85
N PRO A 632 12.66 14.65 19.98
CA PRO A 632 12.43 16.08 20.12
C PRO A 632 11.66 16.38 21.41
N THR A 633 12.21 17.28 22.21
CA THR A 633 11.63 17.69 23.50
C THR A 633 11.68 19.21 23.67
N TRP A 634 10.71 19.77 24.38
CA TRP A 634 10.69 21.21 24.70
C TRP A 634 10.09 21.46 26.08
N THR A 635 10.55 22.54 26.70
CA THR A 635 10.19 22.94 28.07
C THR A 635 10.40 24.43 28.27
N THR A 636 9.85 24.99 29.34
CA THR A 636 10.12 26.38 29.74
C THR A 636 11.61 26.58 30.00
N THR A 637 12.17 27.72 29.58
CA THR A 637 13.62 28.00 29.71
C THR A 637 14.09 27.96 31.17
N SER A 638 13.21 28.31 32.11
CA SER A 638 13.47 28.20 33.55
C SER A 638 13.70 26.75 34.00
N MET A 639 13.01 25.78 33.40
CA MET A 639 13.11 24.35 33.74
C MET A 639 14.12 23.57 32.90
N ALA A 640 14.68 24.17 31.85
CA ALA A 640 15.58 23.51 30.89
C ALA A 640 16.72 22.70 31.54
N ALA A 641 17.43 23.27 32.51
CA ALA A 641 18.54 22.60 33.19
C ALA A 641 18.07 21.37 33.99
N GLN A 642 16.96 21.51 34.72
CA GLN A 642 16.37 20.43 35.50
C GLN A 642 15.85 19.32 34.60
N CYS A 643 15.15 19.67 33.52
CA CYS A 643 14.68 18.71 32.52
C CYS A 643 15.84 17.91 31.92
N LYS A 644 16.94 18.57 31.53
CA LYS A 644 18.14 17.90 31.02
C LYS A 644 18.68 16.87 32.01
N THR A 645 18.85 17.28 33.28
CA THR A 645 19.35 16.38 34.33
C THR A 645 18.40 15.20 34.57
N GLN A 646 17.09 15.42 34.59
CA GLN A 646 16.09 14.36 34.77
C GLN A 646 16.10 13.34 33.65
N VAL A 647 16.19 13.78 32.38
CA VAL A 647 16.36 12.89 31.23
C VAL A 647 17.64 12.06 31.36
N HIS A 648 18.76 12.73 31.63
CA HIS A 648 20.06 12.07 31.72
C HIS A 648 20.05 11.01 32.84
N LEU A 649 19.47 11.33 34.00
CA LEU A 649 19.31 10.39 35.11
C LEU A 649 18.40 9.21 34.75
N LEU A 650 17.30 9.44 34.05
CA LEU A 650 16.39 8.37 33.61
C LEU A 650 17.08 7.43 32.61
N LEU A 651 17.75 7.96 31.59
CA LEU A 651 18.44 7.14 30.60
C LEU A 651 19.63 6.40 31.22
N TYR A 652 20.35 7.04 32.14
CA TYR A 652 21.42 6.40 32.91
C TYR A 652 20.89 5.29 33.82
N LEU A 653 19.76 5.52 34.50
CA LEU A 653 19.08 4.52 35.32
C LEU A 653 18.74 3.27 34.52
N LEU A 654 18.24 3.44 33.29
CA LEU A 654 17.83 2.35 32.43
C LEU A 654 18.99 1.68 31.67
N GLY A 655 20.20 2.25 31.74
CA GLY A 655 21.38 1.76 31.01
C GLY A 655 21.31 1.98 29.50
N ILE A 656 20.66 3.05 29.07
CA ILE A 656 20.50 3.40 27.66
C ILE A 656 21.60 4.37 27.24
N ASP A 657 22.26 4.07 26.12
CA ASP A 657 23.32 4.92 25.60
C ASP A 657 22.74 6.05 24.76
N PHE A 658 23.10 7.28 25.11
CA PHE A 658 22.63 8.50 24.46
C PHE A 658 23.79 9.48 24.26
N ALA A 659 23.62 10.41 23.32
CA ALA A 659 24.62 11.42 23.02
C ALA A 659 24.72 12.41 24.19
N ARG A 660 25.88 12.42 24.88
CA ARG A 660 26.15 13.34 26.00
C ARG A 660 26.85 14.62 25.56
N ASP A 661 27.67 14.53 24.52
CA ASP A 661 28.51 15.61 23.99
C ASP A 661 28.40 15.70 22.45
N GLY A 662 28.66 16.90 21.90
CA GLY A 662 28.66 17.20 20.47
C GLY A 662 27.33 17.74 19.90
N ASP A 663 27.25 17.89 18.58
CA ASP A 663 26.12 18.53 17.85
C ASP A 663 24.74 17.90 18.12
N LYS A 664 24.71 16.67 18.64
CA LYS A 664 23.49 15.92 18.96
C LYS A 664 23.07 15.98 20.44
N ALA A 665 23.85 16.68 21.26
CA ALA A 665 23.61 16.86 22.70
C ALA A 665 23.41 18.35 23.05
N GLY A 666 22.67 19.06 22.20
CA GLY A 666 22.43 20.49 22.33
C GLY A 666 21.77 20.88 23.66
N ALA A 667 22.05 22.10 24.12
CA ALA A 667 21.26 22.70 25.19
C ALA A 667 19.82 22.93 24.73
N PHE A 668 18.91 23.19 25.67
CA PHE A 668 17.59 23.69 25.30
C PHE A 668 17.75 25.11 24.77
N GLU A 669 17.46 25.29 23.50
CA GLU A 669 17.61 26.56 22.78
C GLU A 669 16.27 26.98 22.19
N GLU A 670 16.07 28.28 21.99
CA GLU A 670 14.85 28.81 21.35
C GLU A 670 14.77 28.39 19.87
N THR A 671 15.88 27.99 19.26
CA THR A 671 15.91 27.42 17.92
C THR A 671 16.62 26.08 17.94
N PHE A 672 15.99 25.02 17.44
CA PHE A 672 16.61 23.70 17.40
C PHE A 672 16.28 22.96 16.10
N LYS A 673 17.15 22.02 15.72
CA LYS A 673 17.04 21.26 14.47
C LYS A 673 16.38 19.92 14.73
N ALA A 674 15.27 19.62 14.08
CA ALA A 674 14.59 18.32 14.12
C ALA A 674 14.17 17.87 12.72
N LEU A 675 14.32 16.58 12.40
CA LEU A 675 14.00 16.02 11.07
C LEU A 675 14.73 16.69 9.88
N GLY A 676 15.80 17.45 10.12
CA GLY A 676 16.43 18.28 9.07
C GLY A 676 15.67 19.58 8.76
N LEU A 677 14.73 19.96 9.62
CA LEU A 677 14.08 21.26 9.71
C LEU A 677 14.60 22.04 10.91
N LEU A 678 14.47 23.36 10.86
CA LEU A 678 14.70 24.29 11.95
C LEU A 678 13.35 24.66 12.56
N ILE A 679 13.20 24.41 13.86
CA ILE A 679 12.05 24.84 14.66
C ILE A 679 12.50 26.07 15.45
N ASP A 680 11.80 27.19 15.25
CA ASP A 680 12.06 28.48 15.86
C ASP A 680 10.91 28.85 16.81
N LEU A 681 11.26 28.93 18.10
CA LEU A 681 10.40 29.21 19.25
C LEU A 681 10.62 30.62 19.83
N THR A 682 11.49 31.45 19.23
CA THR A 682 11.83 32.81 19.73
C THR A 682 10.60 33.69 19.96
N ASN A 683 9.58 33.56 19.09
CA ASN A 683 8.36 34.35 19.12
C ASN A 683 7.17 33.63 19.78
N PHE A 684 7.45 32.61 20.61
CA PHE A 684 6.41 31.82 21.25
C PHE A 684 5.52 32.67 22.17
N SER A 685 6.10 33.62 22.91
CA SER A 685 5.38 34.56 23.78
C SER A 685 4.39 35.44 23.00
N ALA A 686 4.73 35.81 21.75
CA ALA A 686 3.86 36.50 20.81
C ALA A 686 2.85 35.56 20.10
N GLY A 687 2.80 34.28 20.49
CA GLY A 687 1.87 33.28 19.96
C GLY A 687 2.26 32.73 18.58
N LYS A 688 3.54 32.81 18.19
CA LYS A 688 4.04 32.40 16.86
C LYS A 688 5.19 31.40 16.98
N ILE A 689 5.13 30.32 16.20
CA ILE A 689 6.23 29.36 16.04
C ILE A 689 6.53 29.24 14.55
N ARG A 690 7.80 29.11 14.17
CA ARG A 690 8.19 28.93 12.77
C ARG A 690 8.89 27.59 12.57
N ILE A 691 8.52 26.91 11.49
CA ILE A 691 9.13 25.65 11.06
C ILE A 691 9.61 25.85 9.63
N GLY A 692 10.91 25.68 9.38
CA GLY A 692 11.48 25.86 8.04
C GLY A 692 12.64 24.93 7.76
N HIS A 693 13.13 24.94 6.53
CA HIS A 693 14.39 24.26 6.20
C HIS A 693 15.60 25.08 6.65
N THR A 694 16.70 24.39 6.95
CA THR A 694 17.98 25.04 7.25
C THR A 694 18.54 25.75 6.01
N ASP A 695 19.18 26.90 6.19
CA ASP A 695 19.70 27.69 5.07
C ASP A 695 20.74 26.91 4.25
N SER A 696 21.59 26.12 4.91
CA SER A 696 22.52 25.21 4.22
C SER A 696 21.82 24.25 3.26
N ARG A 697 20.64 23.74 3.60
CA ARG A 697 19.89 22.81 2.74
C ARG A 697 19.15 23.53 1.61
N LYS A 698 18.71 24.77 1.86
CA LYS A 698 18.16 25.64 0.82
C LYS A 698 19.21 25.96 -0.24
N GLN A 699 20.40 26.40 0.19
CA GLN A 699 21.51 26.71 -0.71
C GLN A 699 21.96 25.47 -1.48
N GLU A 700 22.15 24.32 -0.83
CA GLU A 700 22.51 23.07 -1.51
C GLU A 700 21.51 22.68 -2.63
N LEU A 701 20.22 22.94 -2.42
CA LEU A 701 19.19 22.67 -3.43
C LEU A 701 19.19 23.71 -4.55
N LEU A 702 19.33 25.00 -4.21
CA LEU A 702 19.41 26.09 -5.18
C LEU A 702 20.63 25.96 -6.10
N ASP A 703 21.79 25.64 -5.52
CA ASP A 703 23.05 25.47 -6.27
C ASP A 703 22.94 24.30 -7.25
N ARG A 704 22.30 23.19 -6.84
CA ARG A 704 22.08 22.04 -7.73
C ARG A 704 21.14 22.37 -8.87
N ILE A 705 20.00 23.02 -8.59
CA ILE A 705 19.06 23.42 -9.64
C ILE A 705 19.72 24.43 -10.58
N ALA A 706 20.49 25.38 -10.06
CA ALA A 706 21.25 26.32 -10.87
C ALA A 706 22.26 25.59 -11.77
N SER A 707 23.03 24.65 -11.23
CA SER A 707 24.00 23.89 -12.02
C SER A 707 23.38 23.13 -13.21
N HIS A 708 22.18 22.56 -13.04
CA HIS A 708 21.48 21.87 -14.13
C HIS A 708 20.89 22.83 -15.16
N LEU A 709 20.40 23.99 -14.74
CA LEU A 709 19.93 25.05 -15.64
C LEU A 709 21.10 25.63 -16.46
N ASP A 710 22.25 25.88 -15.82
CA ASP A 710 23.44 26.46 -16.46
C ASP A 710 24.09 25.47 -17.45
N GLN A 711 24.12 24.18 -17.12
CA GLN A 711 24.62 23.13 -18.01
C GLN A 711 23.63 22.74 -19.11
N ASN A 712 22.39 23.26 -19.04
CA ASN A 712 21.27 22.89 -19.90
C ASN A 712 21.08 21.38 -20.05
N CYS A 713 21.35 20.62 -18.97
CA CYS A 713 21.36 19.17 -18.99
C CYS A 713 20.91 18.57 -17.66
N LEU A 714 20.00 17.59 -17.72
CA LEU A 714 19.55 16.81 -16.57
C LEU A 714 19.56 15.31 -16.89
N LYS A 715 20.51 14.58 -16.29
CA LYS A 715 20.65 13.13 -16.48
C LYS A 715 19.58 12.37 -15.66
N PRO A 716 19.13 11.18 -16.11
CA PRO A 716 18.10 10.39 -15.41
C PRO A 716 18.38 10.14 -13.92
N LYS A 717 19.62 9.73 -13.57
CA LYS A 717 20.03 9.49 -12.18
C LYS A 717 20.00 10.75 -11.31
N ASP A 718 20.27 11.91 -11.91
CA ASP A 718 20.27 13.19 -11.20
C ASP A 718 18.84 13.74 -11.10
N ALA A 719 17.99 13.51 -12.11
CA ALA A 719 16.55 13.77 -12.08
C ALA A 719 15.86 12.98 -10.96
N GLU A 720 16.16 11.69 -10.79
CA GLU A 720 15.63 10.87 -9.68
C GLU A 720 16.06 11.42 -8.30
N LYS A 721 17.34 11.76 -8.15
CA LYS A 721 17.88 12.33 -6.90
C LYS A 721 17.28 13.69 -6.59
N LEU A 722 17.19 14.57 -7.59
CA LEU A 722 16.60 15.91 -7.46
C LEU A 722 15.12 15.80 -7.15
N GLY A 723 14.41 14.89 -7.84
CA GLY A 723 13.02 14.56 -7.57
C GLY A 723 12.80 14.14 -6.12
N GLY A 724 13.51 13.14 -5.61
CA GLY A 724 13.37 12.71 -4.21
C GLY A 724 13.61 13.84 -3.20
N ARG A 725 14.57 14.73 -3.47
CA ARG A 725 14.87 15.89 -2.61
C ARG A 725 13.78 16.96 -2.67
N LEU A 726 13.29 17.28 -3.87
CA LEU A 726 12.19 18.22 -4.08
C LEU A 726 10.88 17.71 -3.50
N GLN A 727 10.63 16.39 -3.53
CA GLN A 727 9.47 15.79 -2.87
C GLN A 727 9.51 16.03 -1.35
N TRP A 728 10.67 15.77 -0.74
CA TRP A 728 10.85 16.01 0.69
C TRP A 728 10.79 17.50 1.05
N TYR A 729 11.38 18.38 0.25
CA TYR A 729 11.32 19.83 0.43
C TYR A 729 9.90 20.37 0.23
N GLY A 730 9.19 19.83 -0.77
CA GLY A 730 7.81 20.18 -1.10
C GLY A 730 6.79 19.73 -0.10
N THR A 731 7.12 18.72 0.71
CA THR A 731 6.30 18.28 1.84
C THR A 731 5.99 19.44 2.82
N PHE A 732 6.89 20.43 2.92
CA PHE A 732 6.75 21.57 3.85
C PHE A 732 6.47 22.92 3.15
N LEU A 733 6.49 22.96 1.82
CA LEU A 733 6.52 24.21 1.07
C LEU A 733 5.55 24.27 -0.11
N PHE A 734 5.08 23.14 -0.62
CA PHE A 734 4.36 23.09 -1.88
C PHE A 734 3.02 22.37 -1.78
N GLY A 735 1.98 22.98 -2.37
CA GLY A 735 0.81 22.24 -2.83
C GLY A 735 1.15 21.43 -4.09
N ARG A 736 0.16 20.77 -4.72
CA ARG A 736 0.42 19.86 -5.85
C ARG A 736 0.92 20.52 -7.14
N PHE A 737 1.06 21.85 -7.25
CA PHE A 737 1.73 22.46 -8.41
C PHE A 737 3.22 22.07 -8.48
N ALA A 738 3.88 21.87 -7.34
CA ALA A 738 5.20 21.25 -7.35
C ALA A 738 5.12 19.79 -7.79
N ASN A 739 4.01 19.07 -7.58
CA ASN A 739 3.84 17.72 -8.12
C ASN A 739 3.77 17.71 -9.66
N TYR A 740 3.25 18.77 -10.29
CA TYR A 740 3.33 18.92 -11.74
C TYR A 740 4.78 19.11 -12.19
N SER A 741 5.50 20.08 -11.62
CA SER A 741 6.93 20.26 -11.90
C SER A 741 7.73 18.98 -11.65
N MET A 742 7.40 18.26 -10.58
CA MET A 742 7.99 16.97 -10.22
C MET A 742 7.63 15.84 -11.17
N SER A 743 6.39 15.80 -11.66
CA SER A 743 5.94 14.82 -12.65
C SER A 743 6.68 15.05 -13.97
N VAL A 744 6.88 16.31 -14.37
CA VAL A 744 7.68 16.66 -15.56
C VAL A 744 9.15 16.28 -15.35
N ILE A 745 9.74 16.58 -14.19
CA ILE A 745 11.13 16.17 -13.85
C ILE A 745 11.27 14.64 -13.81
N SER A 746 10.30 13.93 -13.24
CA SER A 746 10.29 12.47 -13.14
C SER A 746 10.03 11.80 -14.49
N ARG A 747 9.17 12.39 -15.33
CA ARG A 747 9.01 11.99 -16.73
C ARG A 747 10.32 12.16 -17.47
N GLY A 748 11.00 13.30 -17.32
CA GLY A 748 12.33 13.52 -17.89
C GLY A 748 13.36 12.48 -17.44
N ALA A 749 13.20 11.88 -16.26
CA ALA A 749 14.02 10.75 -15.80
C ALA A 749 13.70 9.42 -16.49
N THR A 750 12.47 9.25 -16.97
CA THR A 750 11.94 7.98 -17.52
C THR A 750 11.92 7.97 -19.06
N SER A 751 11.69 9.13 -19.68
CA SER A 751 11.78 9.32 -21.12
C SER A 751 13.24 9.43 -21.51
N CYS A 752 13.74 8.43 -22.24
CA CYS A 752 15.08 8.39 -22.82
C CYS A 752 15.31 9.57 -23.77
N PHE A 753 15.80 10.70 -23.26
CA PHE A 753 16.52 11.68 -24.07
C PHE A 753 17.99 11.27 -24.04
N LEU A 754 18.46 10.70 -25.16
CA LEU A 754 19.82 10.16 -25.33
C LEU A 754 20.94 11.21 -25.10
N ASP A 755 20.57 12.48 -25.06
CA ASP A 755 21.40 13.68 -24.92
C ASP A 755 21.19 14.44 -23.60
N GLY A 756 20.10 14.18 -22.87
CA GLY A 756 19.80 14.80 -21.57
C GLY A 756 19.58 16.31 -21.61
N SER A 757 19.29 16.90 -22.78
CA SER A 757 19.06 18.33 -22.98
C SER A 757 17.73 18.79 -22.33
N LEU A 758 17.67 20.03 -21.83
CA LEU A 758 16.42 20.56 -21.26
C LEU A 758 15.50 21.07 -22.37
N ASP A 759 14.29 20.53 -22.45
CA ASP A 759 13.22 21.13 -23.26
C ASP A 759 12.60 22.35 -22.53
N PRO A 760 11.85 23.22 -23.24
CA PRO A 760 11.24 24.40 -22.61
C PRO A 760 10.32 24.05 -21.43
N GLN A 761 9.67 22.89 -21.46
CA GLN A 761 8.76 22.44 -20.40
C GLN A 761 9.52 22.03 -19.13
N LEU A 762 10.65 21.32 -19.26
CA LEU A 762 11.53 20.93 -18.16
C LEU A 762 12.32 22.12 -17.61
N HIS A 763 12.72 23.06 -18.48
CA HIS A 763 13.33 24.31 -18.05
C HIS A 763 12.38 25.11 -17.15
N LEU A 764 11.11 25.28 -17.56
CA LEU A 764 10.07 25.90 -16.72
C LEU A 764 9.82 25.12 -15.43
N ALA A 765 9.80 23.78 -15.52
CA ALA A 765 9.60 22.91 -14.37
C ALA A 765 10.74 22.96 -13.34
N LEU A 766 11.97 23.31 -13.75
CA LEU A 766 13.13 23.50 -12.86
C LEU A 766 13.24 24.94 -12.33
N GLN A 767 12.86 25.93 -13.15
CA GLN A 767 12.86 27.33 -12.76
C GLN A 767 11.83 27.62 -11.66
N PHE A 768 10.65 26.99 -11.74
CA PHE A 768 9.58 27.14 -10.75
C PHE A 768 10.04 26.78 -9.32
N PRO A 769 10.62 25.58 -9.04
CA PRO A 769 11.19 25.27 -7.74
C PRO A 769 12.31 26.22 -7.31
N LYS A 770 13.19 26.67 -8.22
CA LYS A 770 14.30 27.59 -7.90
C LYS A 770 13.80 28.92 -7.32
N GLU A 771 12.87 29.56 -8.02
CA GLU A 771 12.27 30.83 -7.58
C GLU A 771 11.47 30.67 -6.29
N HIS A 772 10.77 29.55 -6.14
CA HIS A 772 9.98 29.31 -4.95
C HIS A 772 10.84 28.98 -3.72
N VAL A 773 11.91 28.20 -3.87
CA VAL A 773 12.83 27.89 -2.76
C VAL A 773 13.47 29.17 -2.23
N SER A 774 13.86 30.11 -3.10
CA SER A 774 14.49 31.38 -2.70
C SER A 774 13.53 32.33 -1.98
N VAL A 775 12.25 32.37 -2.37
CA VAL A 775 11.24 33.25 -1.78
C VAL A 775 10.47 32.58 -0.62
N SER A 776 10.64 31.28 -0.42
CA SER A 776 9.88 30.51 0.57
C SER A 776 10.08 31.00 2.02
N LYS A 777 8.97 31.41 2.64
CA LYS A 777 8.93 31.72 4.08
C LYS A 777 8.73 30.43 4.89
N PRO A 778 9.34 30.31 6.08
CA PRO A 778 9.05 29.23 7.02
C PRO A 778 7.55 29.15 7.32
N VAL A 779 7.08 27.93 7.59
CA VAL A 779 5.70 27.68 8.01
C VAL A 779 5.48 28.26 9.40
N GLU A 780 4.57 29.22 9.52
CA GLU A 780 4.22 29.84 10.80
C GLU A 780 2.99 29.15 11.42
N LEU A 781 3.12 28.69 12.67
CA LEU A 781 2.06 28.17 13.51
C LEU A 781 1.61 29.26 14.49
N THR A 782 0.30 29.41 14.68
CA THR A 782 -0.29 30.41 15.60
C THR A 782 -1.47 29.83 16.36
N LYS A 783 -1.86 30.49 17.47
CA LYS A 783 -3.06 30.13 18.27
C LYS A 783 -4.36 30.14 17.46
N SER A 784 -4.42 30.92 16.37
CA SER A 784 -5.59 31.03 15.47
C SER A 784 -5.88 29.76 14.66
N ALA A 785 -5.04 28.73 14.73
CA ALA A 785 -5.23 27.42 14.12
C ALA A 785 -6.37 26.59 14.74
N GLY A 786 -7.46 27.25 15.16
CA GLY A 786 -8.71 26.68 15.66
C GLY A 786 -9.97 27.41 15.18
N LYS A 787 -9.83 28.52 14.42
CA LYS A 787 -10.98 29.21 13.79
C LYS A 787 -11.23 28.60 12.41
N THR A 788 -12.48 28.25 12.13
CA THR A 788 -12.91 27.70 10.84
C THR A 788 -13.78 28.71 10.11
N TYR A 789 -13.49 28.94 8.83
CA TYR A 789 -14.31 29.69 7.90
C TYR A 789 -14.88 28.77 6.83
N TYR A 790 -16.11 29.01 6.42
CA TYR A 790 -16.77 28.29 5.34
C TYR A 790 -16.93 29.24 4.16
N ILE A 791 -16.45 28.83 2.99
CA ILE A 791 -16.53 29.58 1.74
C ILE A 791 -17.43 28.80 0.79
N PHE A 792 -18.47 29.46 0.29
CA PHE A 792 -19.29 28.96 -0.79
C PHE A 792 -18.91 29.73 -2.04
N THR A 793 -18.58 29.05 -3.13
CA THR A 793 -18.21 29.68 -4.40
C THR A 793 -19.01 29.05 -5.52
N ASP A 794 -19.41 29.88 -6.47
CA ASP A 794 -20.21 29.47 -7.62
C ASP A 794 -19.71 30.22 -8.87
N GLY A 795 -19.79 29.56 -10.02
CA GLY A 795 -19.37 30.08 -11.32
C GLY A 795 -20.44 29.77 -12.35
N ALA A 796 -20.96 30.79 -13.02
CA ALA A 796 -21.99 30.63 -14.04
C ALA A 796 -21.45 31.02 -15.42
N VAL A 797 -21.80 30.22 -16.42
CA VAL A 797 -21.52 30.50 -17.83
C VAL A 797 -22.86 30.50 -18.57
N GLU A 798 -23.20 31.65 -19.14
CA GLU A 798 -24.43 31.88 -19.91
C GLU A 798 -24.07 32.22 -21.35
N SER A 799 -24.84 31.70 -22.30
CA SER A 799 -24.78 32.12 -23.70
C SER A 799 -25.92 33.08 -23.98
N THR A 800 -25.67 34.19 -24.66
CA THR A 800 -26.76 35.06 -25.14
C THR A 800 -27.68 34.30 -26.10
N ALA A 801 -28.93 34.76 -26.24
CA ALA A 801 -29.97 34.10 -27.04
C ALA A 801 -29.58 33.83 -28.51
N ASP A 802 -28.61 34.56 -29.04
CA ASP A 802 -28.09 34.41 -30.40
C ASP A 802 -26.91 33.41 -30.49
N GLY A 803 -26.47 32.80 -29.38
CA GLY A 803 -25.35 31.85 -29.32
C GLY A 803 -23.96 32.43 -29.62
N LEU A 804 -23.88 33.74 -29.88
CA LEU A 804 -22.69 34.45 -30.38
C LEU A 804 -21.81 35.05 -29.29
N GLN A 805 -22.32 35.26 -28.06
CA GLN A 805 -21.52 35.75 -26.94
C GLN A 805 -21.69 34.86 -25.70
N ILE A 806 -20.57 34.36 -25.19
CA ILE A 806 -20.50 33.65 -23.91
C ILE A 806 -20.19 34.69 -22.83
N VAL A 807 -20.96 34.67 -21.76
CA VAL A 807 -20.79 35.52 -20.58
C VAL A 807 -20.52 34.62 -19.39
N ALA A 808 -19.46 34.90 -18.63
CA ALA A 808 -19.15 34.17 -17.40
C ALA A 808 -19.20 35.11 -16.20
N SER A 809 -19.68 34.61 -15.06
CA SER A 809 -19.70 35.32 -13.78
C SER A 809 -19.21 34.41 -12.66
N VAL A 810 -18.65 35.02 -11.61
CA VAL A 810 -18.15 34.33 -10.43
C VAL A 810 -18.70 34.97 -9.16
N GLY A 811 -19.06 34.15 -8.20
CA GLY A 811 -19.57 34.59 -6.91
C GLY A 811 -18.98 33.80 -5.75
N GLY A 812 -19.04 34.39 -4.56
CA GLY A 812 -18.75 33.66 -3.35
C GLY A 812 -19.20 34.36 -2.07
N ILE A 813 -19.45 33.57 -1.02
CA ILE A 813 -19.86 34.02 0.31
C ILE A 813 -18.96 33.39 1.38
N LEU A 814 -18.52 34.20 2.35
CA LEU A 814 -17.69 33.80 3.50
C LEU A 814 -18.54 33.75 4.78
N TYR A 815 -18.55 32.61 5.46
CA TYR A 815 -19.15 32.41 6.77
C TYR A 815 -18.11 32.14 7.86
N ASN A 816 -18.38 32.58 9.09
CA ASN A 816 -17.59 32.19 10.26
C ASN A 816 -18.07 30.86 10.87
N ILE A 817 -17.38 30.40 11.93
CA ILE A 817 -17.72 29.16 12.66
C ILE A 817 -19.12 29.16 13.29
N ASN A 818 -19.70 30.35 13.52
CA ASN A 818 -21.04 30.50 14.10
C ASN A 818 -22.14 30.49 13.02
N GLY A 819 -21.79 30.37 11.73
CA GLY A 819 -22.73 30.44 10.63
C GLY A 819 -23.15 31.86 10.24
N GLU A 820 -22.42 32.90 10.66
CA GLU A 820 -22.67 34.29 10.27
C GLU A 820 -21.93 34.62 8.97
N ALA A 821 -22.66 35.17 7.98
CA ALA A 821 -22.06 35.70 6.76
C ALA A 821 -21.23 36.96 7.06
N LYS A 822 -19.94 36.95 6.71
CA LYS A 822 -19.00 38.05 6.92
C LYS A 822 -18.77 38.90 5.69
N ALA A 823 -18.74 38.29 4.51
CA ALA A 823 -18.48 38.97 3.26
C ALA A 823 -19.02 38.17 2.07
N PHE A 824 -19.30 38.86 0.97
CA PHE A 824 -19.65 38.26 -0.31
C PHE A 824 -18.99 39.03 -1.46
N PHE A 825 -18.83 38.38 -2.61
CA PHE A 825 -18.49 39.04 -3.87
C PHE A 825 -19.31 38.41 -5.01
N SER A 826 -19.53 39.20 -6.05
CA SER A 826 -20.14 38.76 -7.30
C SER A 826 -19.58 39.66 -8.40
N GLU A 827 -18.97 39.09 -9.42
CA GLU A 827 -18.30 39.86 -10.48
C GLU A 827 -18.39 39.14 -11.82
N ARG A 828 -18.41 39.91 -12.92
CA ARG A 828 -18.36 39.36 -14.27
C ARG A 828 -16.91 39.04 -14.65
N VAL A 829 -16.66 37.86 -15.20
CA VAL A 829 -15.32 37.47 -15.66
C VAL A 829 -14.94 38.36 -16.86
N PRO A 830 -13.78 39.04 -16.84
CA PRO A 830 -13.33 39.85 -17.97
C PRO A 830 -13.18 39.02 -19.26
N GLN A 831 -13.56 39.61 -20.40
CA GLN A 831 -13.56 38.93 -21.70
C GLN A 831 -12.19 38.31 -22.04
N LEU A 832 -11.10 39.02 -21.73
CA LEU A 832 -9.73 38.53 -21.96
C LEU A 832 -9.43 37.18 -21.29
N ILE A 833 -9.94 36.97 -20.07
CA ILE A 833 -9.74 35.70 -19.34
C ILE A 833 -10.62 34.61 -19.92
N LEU A 834 -11.85 34.97 -20.30
CA LEU A 834 -12.79 34.04 -20.92
C LEU A 834 -12.28 33.54 -22.28
N ASP A 835 -11.72 34.43 -23.10
CA ASP A 835 -11.13 34.08 -24.40
C ASP A 835 -9.94 33.10 -24.25
N LEU A 836 -9.14 33.23 -23.18
CA LEU A 836 -8.07 32.28 -22.85
C LEU A 836 -8.60 30.90 -22.49
N PHE A 837 -9.70 30.81 -21.74
CA PHE A 837 -10.31 29.53 -21.40
C PHE A 837 -10.95 28.87 -22.63
N LEU A 838 -11.59 29.66 -23.49
CA LEU A 838 -12.22 29.19 -24.73
C LEU A 838 -11.22 28.63 -25.76
N GLN A 839 -9.94 28.98 -25.68
CA GLN A 839 -8.89 28.37 -26.52
C GLN A 839 -8.64 26.90 -26.19
N ARG A 840 -8.90 26.47 -24.96
CA ARG A 840 -8.63 25.11 -24.48
C ARG A 840 -9.91 24.27 -24.32
N ALA A 841 -11.05 24.90 -24.03
CA ALA A 841 -12.31 24.22 -23.77
C ALA A 841 -13.49 24.89 -24.51
N GLY A 842 -14.35 24.08 -25.12
CA GLY A 842 -15.57 24.58 -25.80
C GLY A 842 -16.63 25.16 -24.84
N HIS A 843 -16.60 24.78 -23.56
CA HIS A 843 -17.47 25.33 -22.52
C HIS A 843 -16.69 25.45 -21.20
N PRO A 844 -16.21 26.64 -20.80
CA PRO A 844 -15.19 26.82 -19.77
C PRO A 844 -15.77 26.86 -18.34
N ILE A 845 -16.78 26.04 -18.04
CA ILE A 845 -17.46 26.05 -16.72
C ILE A 845 -16.52 25.64 -15.60
N PHE A 846 -15.70 24.61 -15.86
CA PHE A 846 -14.72 24.09 -14.89
C PHE A 846 -13.68 25.15 -14.51
N GLU A 847 -13.16 25.89 -15.49
CA GLU A 847 -12.18 26.96 -15.29
C GLU A 847 -12.77 28.16 -14.55
N VAL A 848 -14.03 28.51 -14.83
CA VAL A 848 -14.75 29.63 -14.20
C VAL A 848 -15.03 29.34 -12.73
N GLU A 849 -15.48 28.14 -12.39
CA GLU A 849 -15.67 27.75 -10.98
C GLU A 849 -14.35 27.70 -10.19
N LEU A 850 -13.28 27.20 -10.82
CA LEU A 850 -11.95 27.22 -10.22
C LEU A 850 -11.46 28.67 -10.01
N LEU A 851 -11.78 29.57 -10.94
CA LEU A 851 -11.50 31.00 -10.81
C LEU A 851 -12.28 31.62 -9.64
N ALA A 852 -13.55 31.26 -9.43
CA ALA A 852 -14.35 31.73 -8.30
C ALA A 852 -13.70 31.38 -6.95
N ALA A 853 -13.28 30.12 -6.78
CA ALA A 853 -12.56 29.68 -5.58
C ALA A 853 -11.23 30.43 -5.37
N ARG A 854 -10.54 30.75 -6.46
CA ARG A 854 -9.29 31.52 -6.41
C ARG A 854 -9.51 32.99 -6.03
N VAL A 855 -10.52 33.63 -6.60
CA VAL A 855 -10.88 35.02 -6.26
C VAL A 855 -11.26 35.08 -4.78
N ALA A 856 -12.06 34.14 -4.29
CA ALA A 856 -12.39 34.03 -2.86
C ALA A 856 -11.14 33.94 -1.97
N ALA A 857 -10.19 33.07 -2.33
CA ALA A 857 -8.94 32.91 -1.58
C ALA A 857 -8.05 34.18 -1.60
N HIS A 858 -8.09 34.95 -2.69
CA HIS A 858 -7.31 36.18 -2.83
C HIS A 858 -7.96 37.39 -2.15
N VAL A 859 -9.28 37.56 -2.28
CA VAL A 859 -10.03 38.69 -1.71
C VAL A 859 -10.06 38.57 -0.18
N TRP A 860 -10.37 37.37 0.34
CA TRP A 860 -10.45 37.16 1.79
C TRP A 860 -9.14 36.72 2.42
N ALA A 861 -8.06 36.83 1.65
CA ALA A 861 -6.70 36.61 2.06
C ALA A 861 -6.36 37.08 3.49
N PRO A 862 -6.68 38.33 3.90
CA PRO A 862 -6.34 38.81 5.23
C PRO A 862 -7.23 38.19 6.32
N ALA A 863 -8.47 37.83 5.99
CA ALA A 863 -9.46 37.30 6.93
C ALA A 863 -9.28 35.80 7.20
N ILE A 864 -8.95 35.02 6.17
CA ILE A 864 -8.80 33.57 6.25
C ILE A 864 -7.37 33.13 6.57
N ALA A 865 -6.41 34.07 6.59
CA ALA A 865 -5.02 33.77 6.92
C ALA A 865 -4.92 33.02 8.26
N LYS A 866 -4.13 31.95 8.28
CA LYS A 866 -3.81 31.17 9.48
C LYS A 866 -5.04 30.53 10.18
N SER A 867 -6.14 30.35 9.44
CA SER A 867 -7.39 29.72 9.89
C SER A 867 -7.68 28.46 9.07
N TYR A 868 -8.59 27.59 9.54
CA TYR A 868 -9.12 26.50 8.73
C TYR A 868 -10.15 27.05 7.76
N VAL A 869 -10.11 26.60 6.50
CA VAL A 869 -11.03 27.05 5.47
C VAL A 869 -11.64 25.84 4.80
N VAL A 870 -12.96 25.84 4.69
CA VAL A 870 -13.73 24.79 4.00
C VAL A 870 -14.37 25.43 2.78
N PHE A 871 -14.01 24.94 1.58
CA PHE A 871 -14.64 25.37 0.33
C PHE A 871 -15.79 24.42 -0.02
N TYR A 872 -16.95 25.00 -0.30
CA TYR A 872 -18.09 24.35 -0.91
C TYR A 872 -18.13 24.75 -2.38
N VAL A 873 -17.97 23.75 -3.24
CA VAL A 873 -17.99 23.85 -4.70
C VAL A 873 -18.91 22.74 -5.18
N ASP A 874 -19.82 23.07 -6.08
CA ASP A 874 -20.89 22.21 -6.58
C ASP A 874 -20.41 21.31 -7.73
N ASN A 875 -19.43 21.74 -8.53
CA ASN A 875 -18.83 20.90 -9.56
C ASN A 875 -17.77 19.97 -9.02
N GLU A 876 -17.98 18.66 -9.27
CA GLU A 876 -17.05 17.64 -8.83
C GLU A 876 -15.66 17.77 -9.48
N ALA A 877 -15.58 18.15 -10.76
CA ALA A 877 -14.29 18.32 -11.41
C ALA A 877 -13.53 19.47 -10.76
N ALA A 878 -14.15 20.63 -10.57
CA ALA A 878 -13.53 21.79 -9.91
C ALA A 878 -13.13 21.49 -8.46
N ARG A 879 -13.99 20.75 -7.74
CA ARG A 879 -13.69 20.22 -6.40
C ARG A 879 -12.46 19.32 -6.41
N PHE A 880 -12.39 18.33 -7.31
CA PHE A 880 -11.22 17.46 -7.44
C PHE A 880 -9.98 18.28 -7.81
N GLY A 881 -10.09 19.24 -8.73
CA GLY A 881 -9.00 20.15 -9.09
C GLY A 881 -8.48 20.98 -7.90
N LEU A 882 -9.37 21.47 -7.04
CA LEU A 882 -9.01 22.17 -5.80
C LEU A 882 -8.41 21.22 -4.75
N GLU A 883 -9.01 20.04 -4.54
CA GLU A 883 -8.48 19.00 -3.66
C GLU A 883 -7.09 18.54 -4.09
N GLU A 884 -6.87 18.45 -5.40
CA GLU A 884 -5.57 18.20 -6.00
C GLU A 884 -4.64 19.38 -5.72
N CYS A 885 -4.92 20.59 -6.22
CA CYS A 885 -4.03 21.75 -6.06
C CYS A 885 -3.69 22.10 -4.59
N LEU A 886 -4.66 21.98 -3.68
CA LEU A 886 -4.56 22.35 -2.26
C LEU A 886 -4.14 21.21 -1.34
N ARG A 887 -3.93 19.98 -1.85
CA ARG A 887 -3.31 18.90 -1.07
C ARG A 887 -1.83 19.21 -0.82
N ILE A 888 -1.56 20.00 0.21
CA ILE A 888 -0.25 20.04 0.86
C ILE A 888 -0.10 18.72 1.60
N GLN A 889 0.97 17.99 1.30
CA GLN A 889 1.06 16.59 1.70
C GLN A 889 1.17 16.37 3.21
N THR A 890 1.54 17.38 4.02
CA THR A 890 1.48 17.28 5.49
C THR A 890 1.71 18.62 6.20
N LEU A 891 0.83 18.93 7.17
CA LEU A 891 1.15 19.49 8.49
C LEU A 891 -0.05 19.43 9.47
N LEU A 892 -1.26 19.19 8.97
CA LEU A 892 -2.49 18.75 9.67
C LEU A 892 -3.49 18.47 8.53
N THR A 893 -4.04 17.26 8.43
CA THR A 893 -4.87 16.80 7.30
C THR A 893 -6.17 17.60 7.14
N ASN A 894 -6.12 18.67 6.34
CA ASN A 894 -7.16 19.28 5.49
C ASN A 894 -6.60 20.59 4.91
N PRO A 895 -7.10 21.13 3.78
CA PRO A 895 -6.41 22.16 3.01
C PRO A 895 -6.24 23.45 3.83
N VAL A 896 -5.07 23.62 4.45
CA VAL A 896 -4.71 24.86 5.12
C VAL A 896 -4.06 25.79 4.09
N VAL A 897 -4.83 26.75 3.59
CA VAL A 897 -4.31 27.86 2.79
C VAL A 897 -3.50 28.78 3.71
N ARG A 898 -2.19 28.55 3.82
CA ARG A 898 -1.33 29.34 4.73
C ARG A 898 -0.76 30.63 4.15
N ASN A 899 -0.94 30.93 2.85
CA ASN A 899 -0.55 32.23 2.33
C ASN A 899 -1.24 32.60 1.00
N PRO A 900 -2.16 33.58 0.98
CA PRO A 900 -2.83 34.05 -0.22
C PRO A 900 -1.95 34.89 -1.17
N ALA A 901 -0.84 35.46 -0.66
CA ALA A 901 0.12 36.16 -1.52
C ALA A 901 0.86 35.19 -2.46
N THR A 902 0.96 33.91 -2.07
CA THR A 902 1.50 32.87 -2.94
C THR A 902 0.49 32.55 -4.02
N VAL A 903 -0.80 32.31 -3.70
CA VAL A 903 -1.92 31.96 -4.64
C VAL A 903 -2.01 32.91 -5.85
N GLY A 904 -1.70 34.19 -5.67
CA GLY A 904 -1.62 35.18 -6.75
C GLY A 904 -0.52 34.92 -7.79
N ARG A 905 0.60 34.29 -7.42
CA ARG A 905 1.75 34.04 -8.32
C ARG A 905 1.73 32.69 -9.04
N TRP A 906 1.03 31.66 -8.53
CA TRP A 906 1.05 30.30 -9.12
C TRP A 906 0.44 30.19 -10.52
N PHE A 907 -0.39 31.16 -10.93
CA PHE A 907 -1.03 31.15 -12.26
C PHE A 907 -0.55 32.28 -13.16
N ARG A 908 0.59 32.93 -12.86
CA ARG A 908 1.28 33.74 -13.89
C ARG A 908 1.99 32.84 -14.93
N PHE A 909 2.02 31.53 -14.71
CA PHE A 909 2.76 30.55 -15.53
C PHE A 909 1.86 29.45 -16.14
N GLY A 910 0.53 29.61 -16.12
CA GLY A 910 -0.42 28.67 -16.75
C GLY A 910 -1.02 29.19 -18.04
#